data_AF-A0A919XK04-F1
#
_entry.id   AF-A0A919XK04-F1
#
_cell.length_a   1.000
_cell.length_b   1.000
_cell.length_c   1.000
_cell.angle_alpha   90.00
_cell.angle_beta   90.00
_cell.angle_gamma   90.00
#
_symmetry.space_group_name_H-M   'P 1'
#
loop_
_entity.id
_entity.type
_entity.pdbx_description
1 polymer ?
#
loop_
_entity_poly.entity_id
_entity_poly.type
_entity_poly.pdbx_seq_one_letter_code
_entity_poly.pdbx_strand_id
1 'polypeptide(L)'
;MNKKTVMLVGCAVCAALTAGIAAIPKKDNAVPPVPVMQKNNADHETESPAAAHDFSFDADPETGQLHIIRNGARISASLPMPKEPIAHLAKTTNSVAWTYPRKQMNVKMEKKGRYLEVSLTSTGAAQFEWPRVQGDSYTLPIGEGKYIPGGDPTWKSFLKDNDMSFIESFSMRFFAVNHEQDSIVYIAGDMYNDTVSFQTEPSIQMSFTHEFPSINPNKTYSFRIYVTDNDPVQIAGIYRAYIQEKGEFASLKEKAAQNPNVSKLFGAPHIYLWSGQAIAQNNLHWSTLIHSIRKPLYGWIGELLAKYGDDGAAEYNQVLAGISKQGYIDNYQKQTVTRALNAVLKMPQLYHPGVFADVDLNLKKRIEGNIGRLSEQELYDINKKLLKSALKNDADPTDQWGAEASTELLQDMHDAGISKAWIGLPNWADGLQNPAMVEKAAQLGYLVGPYDSYHSIQKEAGRDWNTASFADAALYDDATIENKNGEKIKGFLGKGRKLNPMLSLPSVKQRVGGILQDGIPFNSWFIDCDATGEIYDDYSPSHPTTQRQDLEARLARMRYIRDDKHMVIGSEGGNDFASRTIAFAHGIETPVIAWSDPDMRTNKASPYYVGGYWSANGGTPDRYDKAVPIKEAYEHIYTDPFYALPLYKLVYNDSVITTHHGNGEA
;
A
#
# COMPACT_ATOMS: atom_id res chain seq x y z
N MET A 1 -37.83 15.44 0.14
CA MET A 1 -37.59 16.36 1.28
C MET A 1 -36.85 15.52 2.32
N ASN A 2 -35.59 15.75 2.68
CA ASN A 2 -34.95 16.98 3.10
C ASN A 2 -33.53 17.05 2.52
N LYS A 3 -33.18 18.19 1.92
CA LYS A 3 -31.94 18.46 1.18
C LYS A 3 -31.21 19.60 1.89
N LYS A 4 -29.87 19.54 1.85
CA LYS A 4 -28.89 20.63 2.02
C LYS A 4 -28.55 21.08 3.45
N THR A 5 -27.27 20.94 3.78
CA THR A 5 -26.51 22.04 4.38
C THR A 5 -25.23 22.22 3.57
N VAL A 6 -25.27 23.23 2.72
CA VAL A 6 -24.10 23.88 2.12
C VAL A 6 -23.99 25.20 2.87
N MET A 7 -22.81 25.54 3.38
CA MET A 7 -22.49 26.93 3.67
C MET A 7 -21.03 27.22 3.34
N LEU A 8 -20.87 28.01 2.30
CA LEU A 8 -19.66 28.64 1.81
C LEU A 8 -20.08 30.08 1.50
N VAL A 9 -19.57 31.06 2.26
CA VAL A 9 -19.61 32.51 2.00
C VAL A 9 -18.42 33.08 2.79
N GLY A 10 -17.48 33.87 2.28
CA GLY A 10 -17.37 34.59 1.01
C GLY A 10 -16.75 35.98 1.26
N CYS A 11 -16.06 36.51 0.25
CA CYS A 11 -15.74 37.93 -0.05
C CYS A 11 -14.25 38.37 -0.09
N ALA A 12 -13.72 38.28 -1.31
CA ALA A 12 -13.06 39.31 -2.14
C ALA A 12 -12.77 40.73 -1.58
N VAL A 13 -11.63 41.32 -2.01
CA VAL A 13 -11.52 42.43 -3.02
C VAL A 13 -10.03 42.79 -3.31
N CYS A 14 -9.75 43.15 -4.58
CA CYS A 14 -8.53 43.66 -5.26
C CYS A 14 -7.70 44.72 -4.49
N ALA A 15 -6.43 45.07 -4.81
CA ALA A 15 -5.83 45.40 -6.10
C ALA A 15 -4.29 45.58 -6.05
N ALA A 16 -3.64 45.31 -7.19
CA ALA A 16 -2.41 45.84 -7.81
C ALA A 16 -1.21 46.36 -6.98
N LEU A 17 0.00 45.87 -7.34
CA LEU A 17 1.16 46.71 -7.74
C LEU A 17 2.27 45.87 -8.40
N THR A 18 2.89 46.47 -9.41
CA THR A 18 3.86 45.95 -10.38
C THR A 18 5.32 46.12 -9.94
N ALA A 19 6.19 45.16 -10.31
CA ALA A 19 7.62 45.27 -10.72
C ALA A 19 8.22 43.85 -10.56
N GLY A 20 8.60 43.11 -11.60
CA GLY A 20 9.61 43.44 -12.60
C GLY A 20 11.00 43.15 -12.04
N ILE A 21 11.58 41.96 -12.33
CA ILE A 21 13.04 41.72 -12.47
C ILE A 21 13.30 40.35 -13.11
N ALA A 22 13.98 40.43 -14.25
CA ALA A 22 14.97 39.54 -14.89
C ALA A 22 14.81 38.00 -14.91
N ALA A 23 14.71 37.49 -16.14
CA ALA A 23 14.89 36.11 -16.53
C ALA A 23 16.36 35.65 -16.47
N ILE A 24 16.57 34.38 -16.08
CA ILE A 24 17.81 33.61 -16.27
C ILE A 24 17.40 32.23 -16.82
N PRO A 25 18.08 31.66 -17.83
CA PRO A 25 17.53 30.58 -18.65
C PRO A 25 17.56 29.21 -17.95
N LYS A 26 16.47 28.45 -18.14
CA LYS A 26 16.34 27.03 -17.79
C LYS A 26 17.38 26.21 -18.57
N LYS A 27 18.15 25.38 -17.88
CA LYS A 27 18.89 24.26 -18.47
C LYS A 27 17.92 23.09 -18.64
N ASP A 28 17.73 22.67 -19.89
CA ASP A 28 17.01 21.45 -20.25
C ASP A 28 17.79 20.23 -19.76
N ASN A 29 17.30 19.60 -18.69
CA ASN A 29 17.65 18.22 -18.36
C ASN A 29 16.61 17.31 -19.02
N ALA A 30 16.79 17.06 -20.33
CA ALA A 30 16.05 16.04 -21.04
C ALA A 30 16.37 14.66 -20.41
N VAL A 31 15.33 14.01 -19.87
CA VAL A 31 15.36 12.60 -19.49
C VAL A 31 15.64 11.78 -20.77
N PRO A 32 16.66 10.91 -20.82
CA PRO A 32 16.93 10.12 -22.01
C PRO A 32 15.79 9.13 -22.26
N PRO A 33 15.39 8.89 -23.53
CA PRO A 33 14.38 7.90 -23.85
C PRO A 33 14.87 6.50 -23.44
N VAL A 34 14.01 5.77 -22.72
CA VAL A 34 14.18 4.34 -22.45
C VAL A 34 14.34 3.62 -23.79
N PRO A 35 15.34 2.73 -23.94
CA PRO A 35 15.52 2.00 -25.19
C PRO A 35 14.27 1.15 -25.46
N VAL A 36 13.64 1.42 -26.61
CA VAL A 36 12.62 0.57 -27.19
C VAL A 36 13.26 -0.81 -27.39
N MET A 37 12.95 -1.76 -26.51
CA MET A 37 13.21 -3.17 -26.79
C MET A 37 12.53 -3.50 -28.12
N GLN A 38 13.33 -3.91 -29.09
CA GLN A 38 12.85 -4.42 -30.37
C GLN A 38 11.77 -5.48 -30.11
N LYS A 39 10.55 -5.20 -30.59
CA LYS A 39 9.53 -6.23 -30.76
C LYS A 39 10.11 -7.27 -31.70
N ASN A 40 10.50 -8.42 -31.16
CA ASN A 40 10.52 -9.64 -31.94
C ASN A 40 9.07 -9.94 -32.31
N ASN A 41 8.66 -9.50 -33.50
CA ASN A 41 7.48 -10.02 -34.19
C ASN A 41 7.76 -11.47 -34.55
N ALA A 42 7.57 -12.37 -33.60
CA ALA A 42 7.15 -13.72 -33.92
C ALA A 42 5.62 -13.70 -33.86
N ASP A 43 4.99 -13.91 -35.02
CA ASP A 43 3.56 -14.20 -35.12
C ASP A 43 3.28 -15.51 -34.36
N HIS A 44 3.20 -15.44 -33.05
CA HIS A 44 2.46 -16.41 -32.28
C HIS A 44 0.99 -16.10 -32.55
N GLU A 45 0.36 -16.88 -33.42
CA GLU A 45 -1.08 -17.10 -33.33
C GLU A 45 -1.34 -17.63 -31.91
N THR A 46 -1.62 -16.71 -30.98
CA THR A 46 -1.99 -17.07 -29.62
C THR A 46 -3.32 -17.78 -29.70
N GLU A 47 -3.29 -19.10 -29.51
CA GLU A 47 -4.50 -19.90 -29.33
C GLU A 47 -5.40 -19.18 -28.33
N SER A 48 -6.64 -18.91 -28.73
CA SER A 48 -7.63 -18.36 -27.82
C SER A 48 -7.78 -19.29 -26.60
N PRO A 49 -8.08 -18.76 -25.40
CA PRO A 49 -8.19 -19.59 -24.22
C PRO A 49 -9.17 -20.74 -24.48
N ALA A 50 -8.78 -21.98 -24.18
CA ALA A 50 -9.57 -23.18 -24.51
C ALA A 50 -11.00 -23.15 -23.93
N ALA A 51 -11.22 -22.39 -22.85
CA ALA A 51 -12.52 -22.21 -22.21
C ALA A 51 -13.43 -21.17 -22.91
N ALA A 52 -12.91 -20.37 -23.85
CA ALA A 52 -13.70 -19.33 -24.50
C ALA A 52 -14.59 -19.90 -25.62
N HIS A 53 -15.90 -19.67 -25.48
CA HIS A 53 -16.90 -20.09 -26.46
C HIS A 53 -16.88 -19.20 -27.71
N ASP A 54 -17.33 -19.77 -28.84
CA ASP A 54 -17.61 -18.95 -30.02
C ASP A 54 -18.94 -18.23 -29.88
N PHE A 55 -19.06 -17.07 -30.52
CA PHE A 55 -20.27 -16.27 -30.53
C PHE A 55 -20.28 -15.26 -31.68
N SER A 56 -21.47 -14.80 -32.06
CA SER A 56 -21.64 -13.57 -32.84
C SER A 56 -22.20 -12.45 -31.97
N PHE A 57 -22.23 -11.21 -32.46
CA PHE A 57 -22.69 -10.07 -31.68
C PHE A 57 -23.56 -9.14 -32.51
N ASP A 58 -24.42 -8.41 -31.83
CA ASP A 58 -25.27 -7.38 -32.41
C ASP A 58 -25.25 -6.14 -31.52
N ALA A 59 -24.85 -5.01 -32.10
CA ALA A 59 -24.77 -3.74 -31.40
C ALA A 59 -25.72 -2.72 -32.03
N ASP A 60 -26.42 -1.96 -31.18
CA ASP A 60 -27.21 -0.80 -31.59
C ASP A 60 -26.37 0.48 -31.45
N PRO A 61 -25.91 1.09 -32.55
CA PRO A 61 -25.09 2.30 -32.49
C PRO A 61 -25.81 3.50 -31.86
N GLU A 62 -27.15 3.60 -31.92
CA GLU A 62 -27.86 4.76 -31.33
C GLU A 62 -27.85 4.75 -29.81
N THR A 63 -27.78 3.56 -29.19
CA THR A 63 -27.88 3.38 -27.73
C THR A 63 -26.63 2.77 -27.10
N GLY A 64 -25.68 2.29 -27.91
CA GLY A 64 -24.51 1.57 -27.44
C GLY A 64 -24.83 0.19 -26.84
N GLN A 65 -26.07 -0.28 -26.99
CA GLN A 65 -26.50 -1.59 -26.53
C GLN A 65 -25.72 -2.68 -27.25
N LEU A 66 -25.32 -3.71 -26.52
CA LEU A 66 -24.58 -4.84 -27.06
C LEU A 66 -25.24 -6.15 -26.64
N HIS A 67 -25.49 -7.02 -27.61
CA HIS A 67 -25.89 -8.40 -27.37
C HIS A 67 -24.85 -9.37 -27.91
N ILE A 68 -24.67 -10.45 -27.16
CA ILE A 68 -23.95 -11.63 -27.62
C ILE A 68 -24.96 -12.69 -28.04
N ILE A 69 -24.68 -13.36 -29.16
CA ILE A 69 -25.54 -14.38 -29.74
C ILE A 69 -24.78 -15.70 -29.73
N ARG A 70 -25.28 -16.66 -28.95
CA ARG A 70 -24.71 -18.01 -28.83
C ARG A 70 -25.85 -19.03 -28.81
N ASN A 71 -25.73 -20.08 -29.60
CA ASN A 71 -26.75 -21.16 -29.71
C ASN A 71 -28.18 -20.65 -29.94
N GLY A 72 -28.33 -19.51 -30.64
CA GLY A 72 -29.63 -18.85 -30.86
C GLY A 72 -30.15 -18.02 -29.69
N ALA A 73 -29.54 -18.09 -28.50
CA ALA A 73 -29.83 -17.22 -27.38
C ALA A 73 -29.19 -15.83 -27.59
N ARG A 74 -29.94 -14.78 -27.25
CA ARG A 74 -29.49 -13.38 -27.32
C ARG A 74 -29.30 -12.87 -25.90
N ILE A 75 -28.05 -12.74 -25.48
CA ILE A 75 -27.63 -12.41 -24.11
C ILE A 75 -27.20 -10.94 -24.09
N SER A 76 -27.68 -10.16 -23.11
CA SER A 76 -27.34 -8.74 -22.99
C SER A 76 -25.93 -8.55 -22.41
N ALA A 77 -24.99 -8.05 -23.20
CA ALA A 77 -23.64 -7.68 -22.76
C ALA A 77 -23.50 -6.18 -22.41
N SER A 78 -24.36 -5.32 -22.96
CA SER A 78 -24.51 -3.96 -22.43
C SER A 78 -25.94 -3.51 -22.62
N LEU A 79 -26.54 -3.01 -21.56
CA LEU A 79 -27.84 -2.38 -21.56
C LEU A 79 -27.81 -1.09 -22.41
N PRO A 80 -28.97 -0.67 -22.97
CA PRO A 80 -29.05 0.52 -23.80
C PRO A 80 -28.86 1.78 -22.95
N MET A 81 -28.09 2.72 -23.49
CA MET A 81 -28.00 4.11 -23.00
C MET A 81 -29.05 4.99 -23.70
N PRO A 82 -29.28 6.23 -23.23
CA PRO A 82 -30.14 7.18 -23.94
C PRO A 82 -29.70 7.33 -25.40
N LYS A 83 -30.68 7.40 -26.31
CA LYS A 83 -30.42 7.53 -27.75
C LYS A 83 -29.57 8.76 -28.06
N GLU A 84 -28.52 8.56 -28.84
CA GLU A 84 -27.62 9.61 -29.31
C GLU A 84 -27.52 9.61 -30.85
N PRO A 85 -27.50 10.78 -31.50
CA PRO A 85 -27.24 10.87 -32.92
C PRO A 85 -25.87 10.28 -33.27
N ILE A 86 -25.83 9.45 -34.30
CA ILE A 86 -24.60 8.84 -34.81
C ILE A 86 -24.14 9.47 -36.12
N ALA A 87 -22.85 9.39 -36.39
CA ALA A 87 -22.24 9.69 -37.68
C ALA A 87 -21.21 8.61 -38.04
N HIS A 88 -20.77 8.58 -39.29
CA HIS A 88 -19.69 7.72 -39.78
C HIS A 88 -19.88 6.22 -39.46
N LEU A 89 -21.13 5.73 -39.51
CA LEU A 89 -21.42 4.32 -39.29
C LEU A 89 -20.78 3.46 -40.38
N ALA A 90 -19.91 2.55 -39.96
CA ALA A 90 -19.32 1.51 -40.80
C ALA A 90 -19.61 0.14 -40.17
N LYS A 91 -20.26 -0.76 -40.91
CA LYS A 91 -20.61 -2.11 -40.45
C LYS A 91 -20.12 -3.15 -41.44
N THR A 92 -19.46 -4.18 -40.94
CA THR A 92 -19.07 -5.40 -41.66
C THR A 92 -19.67 -6.61 -40.94
N THR A 93 -19.38 -7.82 -41.42
CA THR A 93 -19.81 -9.06 -40.75
C THR A 93 -19.25 -9.19 -39.33
N ASN A 94 -18.01 -8.72 -39.09
CA ASN A 94 -17.29 -8.92 -37.83
C ASN A 94 -16.99 -7.62 -37.09
N SER A 95 -17.39 -6.46 -37.62
CA SER A 95 -17.10 -5.19 -36.98
C SER A 95 -18.19 -4.15 -37.20
N VAL A 96 -18.31 -3.23 -36.25
CA VAL A 96 -19.15 -2.05 -36.33
C VAL A 96 -18.44 -0.89 -35.65
N ALA A 97 -18.43 0.26 -36.31
CA ALA A 97 -17.80 1.47 -35.82
C ALA A 97 -18.68 2.68 -36.12
N TRP A 98 -18.73 3.64 -35.20
CA TRP A 98 -19.50 4.87 -35.36
C TRP A 98 -18.95 5.97 -34.47
N THR A 99 -19.41 7.20 -34.72
CA THR A 99 -19.11 8.38 -33.91
C THR A 99 -20.39 8.87 -33.26
N TYR A 100 -20.31 9.32 -32.01
CA TYR A 100 -21.30 10.15 -31.34
C TYR A 100 -20.85 11.62 -31.39
N PRO A 101 -21.31 12.45 -32.36
CA PRO A 101 -20.79 13.80 -32.53
C PRO A 101 -21.07 14.70 -31.33
N ARG A 102 -22.25 14.53 -30.69
CA ARG A 102 -22.63 15.31 -29.49
C ARG A 102 -21.87 14.90 -28.24
N LYS A 103 -21.53 13.62 -28.11
CA LYS A 103 -20.74 13.10 -27.00
C LYS A 103 -19.23 13.22 -27.25
N GLN A 104 -18.82 13.55 -28.48
CA GLN A 104 -17.41 13.63 -28.88
C GLN A 104 -16.67 12.31 -28.61
N MET A 105 -17.26 11.20 -29.07
CA MET A 105 -16.74 9.85 -28.86
C MET A 105 -16.77 9.06 -30.17
N ASN A 106 -15.73 8.27 -30.39
CA ASN A 106 -15.71 7.20 -31.38
C ASN A 106 -15.83 5.86 -30.66
N VAL A 107 -16.65 4.97 -31.21
CA VAL A 107 -16.82 3.60 -30.73
C VAL A 107 -16.51 2.63 -31.86
N LYS A 108 -15.72 1.61 -31.56
CA LYS A 108 -15.44 0.50 -32.46
C LYS A 108 -15.61 -0.81 -31.71
N MET A 109 -16.31 -1.76 -32.32
CA MET A 109 -16.47 -3.13 -31.84
C MET A 109 -16.05 -4.08 -32.97
N GLU A 110 -15.15 -5.01 -32.68
CA GLU A 110 -14.58 -5.92 -33.68
C GLU A 110 -14.37 -7.32 -33.09
N LYS A 111 -15.01 -8.33 -33.69
CA LYS A 111 -14.80 -9.74 -33.32
C LYS A 111 -13.42 -10.18 -33.82
N LYS A 112 -12.58 -10.64 -32.90
CA LYS A 112 -11.24 -11.19 -33.17
C LYS A 112 -11.14 -12.60 -32.58
N GLY A 113 -11.13 -13.61 -33.45
CA GLY A 113 -11.10 -15.01 -33.01
C GLY A 113 -12.24 -15.31 -32.04
N ARG A 114 -11.93 -15.67 -30.79
CA ARG A 114 -12.91 -16.00 -29.74
C ARG A 114 -13.32 -14.84 -28.82
N TYR A 115 -12.84 -13.61 -29.04
CA TYR A 115 -13.27 -12.44 -28.27
C TYR A 115 -13.83 -11.31 -29.13
N LEU A 116 -14.50 -10.36 -28.49
CA LEU A 116 -14.93 -9.09 -29.07
C LEU A 116 -14.07 -7.98 -28.48
N GLU A 117 -13.35 -7.25 -29.32
CA GLU A 117 -12.61 -6.07 -28.91
C GLU A 117 -13.52 -4.85 -29.01
N VAL A 118 -13.61 -4.07 -27.93
CA VAL A 118 -14.31 -2.79 -27.90
C VAL A 118 -13.29 -1.70 -27.64
N SER A 119 -13.35 -0.62 -28.41
CA SER A 119 -12.53 0.58 -28.26
C SER A 119 -13.41 1.82 -28.16
N LEU A 120 -13.15 2.64 -27.15
CA LEU A 120 -13.84 3.89 -26.84
C LEU A 120 -12.82 5.02 -26.89
N THR A 121 -12.85 5.82 -27.94
CA THR A 121 -11.87 6.90 -28.15
C THR A 121 -12.55 8.27 -28.04
N SER A 122 -12.13 9.07 -27.06
CA SER A 122 -12.59 10.46 -26.93
C SER A 122 -12.00 11.35 -28.03
N THR A 123 -12.87 12.12 -28.66
CA THR A 123 -12.53 13.22 -29.57
C THR A 123 -12.74 14.58 -28.90
N GLY A 124 -12.94 14.63 -27.59
CA GLY A 124 -13.28 15.83 -26.82
C GLY A 124 -14.12 15.60 -25.57
N ALA A 125 -14.68 14.40 -25.39
CA ALA A 125 -15.39 14.01 -24.18
C ALA A 125 -14.48 14.09 -22.94
N ALA A 126 -14.99 14.65 -21.86
CA ALA A 126 -14.34 14.59 -20.54
C ALA A 126 -14.63 13.27 -19.80
N GLN A 127 -15.77 12.64 -20.08
CA GLN A 127 -16.14 11.34 -19.53
C GLN A 127 -17.10 10.59 -20.46
N PHE A 128 -17.13 9.26 -20.37
CA PHE A 128 -18.08 8.42 -21.11
C PHE A 128 -18.45 7.17 -20.29
N GLU A 129 -19.75 6.87 -20.17
CA GLU A 129 -20.22 5.65 -19.50
C GLU A 129 -20.37 4.53 -20.54
N TRP A 130 -19.68 3.41 -20.35
CA TRP A 130 -19.87 2.14 -21.06
C TRP A 130 -18.93 1.08 -20.44
N PRO A 131 -19.28 -0.20 -20.30
CA PRO A 131 -20.61 -0.76 -20.49
C PRO A 131 -21.51 -0.51 -19.27
N ARG A 132 -22.81 -0.77 -19.46
CA ARG A 132 -23.78 -0.92 -18.38
C ARG A 132 -24.28 -2.36 -18.38
N VAL A 133 -24.11 -3.09 -17.29
CA VAL A 133 -24.33 -4.54 -17.26
C VAL A 133 -25.25 -4.98 -16.14
N GLN A 134 -26.07 -6.00 -16.41
CA GLN A 134 -26.98 -6.62 -15.46
C GLN A 134 -27.04 -8.12 -15.76
N GLY A 135 -26.88 -8.95 -14.73
CA GLY A 135 -26.96 -10.40 -14.81
C GLY A 135 -27.62 -10.98 -13.57
N ASP A 136 -27.70 -12.31 -13.50
CA ASP A 136 -28.26 -13.04 -12.36
C ASP A 136 -27.30 -13.00 -11.16
N SER A 137 -25.99 -13.01 -11.45
CA SER A 137 -24.92 -12.85 -10.48
C SER A 137 -23.65 -12.30 -11.14
N TYR A 138 -22.65 -12.01 -10.31
CA TYR A 138 -21.38 -11.43 -10.72
C TYR A 138 -20.21 -12.23 -10.14
N THR A 139 -19.13 -12.31 -10.92
CA THR A 139 -17.84 -12.83 -10.46
C THR A 139 -16.84 -11.69 -10.55
N LEU A 140 -16.56 -11.05 -9.42
CA LEU A 140 -15.75 -9.83 -9.34
C LEU A 140 -14.44 -10.09 -8.59
N PRO A 141 -13.28 -9.64 -9.08
CA PRO A 141 -12.01 -9.76 -8.38
C PRO A 141 -11.86 -8.68 -7.30
N ILE A 142 -12.75 -8.65 -6.32
CA ILE A 142 -12.63 -7.79 -5.13
C ILE A 142 -11.90 -8.62 -4.05
N GLY A 143 -10.72 -8.17 -3.63
CA GLY A 143 -9.80 -8.99 -2.81
C GLY A 143 -9.37 -10.25 -3.55
N GLU A 144 -9.44 -11.42 -2.92
CA GLU A 144 -9.27 -12.73 -3.57
C GLU A 144 -10.31 -12.99 -4.68
N GLY A 145 -11.52 -12.45 -4.56
CA GLY A 145 -12.61 -12.67 -5.49
C GLY A 145 -13.95 -12.92 -4.80
N LYS A 146 -15.03 -12.49 -5.45
CA LYS A 146 -16.40 -12.57 -4.92
C LYS A 146 -17.39 -13.08 -5.96
N TYR A 147 -18.24 -14.00 -5.52
CA TYR A 147 -19.50 -14.33 -6.18
C TYR A 147 -20.60 -13.48 -5.56
N ILE A 148 -21.35 -12.72 -6.36
CA ILE A 148 -22.35 -11.77 -5.86
C ILE A 148 -23.69 -12.02 -6.58
N PRO A 149 -24.71 -12.59 -5.92
CA PRO A 149 -26.05 -12.68 -6.49
C PRO A 149 -26.67 -11.29 -6.68
N GLY A 150 -27.27 -11.03 -7.85
CA GLY A 150 -27.82 -9.70 -8.17
C GLY A 150 -28.96 -9.24 -7.27
N GLY A 151 -29.66 -10.18 -6.61
CA GLY A 151 -30.79 -9.90 -5.71
C GLY A 151 -30.45 -9.94 -4.21
N ASP A 152 -29.21 -10.18 -3.81
CA ASP A 152 -28.85 -10.34 -2.41
C ASP A 152 -29.02 -9.01 -1.62
N PRO A 153 -29.81 -8.99 -0.53
CA PRO A 153 -30.14 -7.74 0.16
C PRO A 153 -28.95 -7.09 0.86
N THR A 154 -28.01 -7.88 1.38
CA THR A 154 -26.83 -7.37 2.09
C THR A 154 -25.84 -6.76 1.10
N TRP A 155 -25.58 -7.44 -0.03
CA TRP A 155 -24.76 -6.90 -1.12
C TRP A 155 -25.38 -5.66 -1.75
N LYS A 156 -26.71 -5.66 -1.99
CA LYS A 156 -27.43 -4.46 -2.44
C LYS A 156 -27.26 -3.29 -1.47
N SER A 157 -27.28 -3.53 -0.17
CA SER A 157 -27.05 -2.48 0.83
C SER A 157 -25.61 -1.98 0.82
N PHE A 158 -24.64 -2.90 0.72
CA PHE A 158 -23.21 -2.60 0.72
C PHE A 158 -22.74 -1.79 -0.50
N LEU A 159 -23.28 -2.10 -1.68
CA LEU A 159 -22.92 -1.44 -2.95
C LEU A 159 -23.70 -0.14 -3.19
N LYS A 160 -24.79 0.08 -2.45
CA LYS A 160 -25.61 1.27 -2.62
C LYS A 160 -24.83 2.54 -2.27
N ASP A 161 -24.84 3.50 -3.18
CA ASP A 161 -24.14 4.79 -3.04
C ASP A 161 -22.62 4.63 -2.79
N ASN A 162 -22.05 3.50 -3.22
CA ASN A 162 -20.65 3.14 -3.01
C ASN A 162 -19.94 2.93 -4.35
N ASP A 163 -19.60 4.05 -5.00
CA ASP A 163 -18.80 4.03 -6.22
C ASP A 163 -17.37 3.56 -5.92
N MET A 164 -16.84 2.70 -6.80
CA MET A 164 -15.53 2.08 -6.64
C MET A 164 -14.56 2.56 -7.72
N SER A 165 -13.36 2.94 -7.31
CA SER A 165 -12.22 3.11 -8.22
C SER A 165 -11.79 1.74 -8.73
N PHE A 166 -11.76 1.52 -10.04
CA PHE A 166 -11.49 0.20 -10.61
C PHE A 166 -10.10 -0.33 -10.22
N ILE A 167 -9.05 0.49 -10.38
CA ILE A 167 -7.65 0.11 -10.06
C ILE A 167 -7.40 -0.15 -8.56
N GLU A 168 -8.22 0.43 -7.69
CA GLU A 168 -8.08 0.32 -6.23
C GLU A 168 -8.92 -0.83 -5.68
N SER A 169 -10.18 -0.93 -6.10
CA SER A 169 -11.15 -1.87 -5.53
C SER A 169 -11.11 -3.26 -6.18
N PHE A 170 -10.63 -3.36 -7.42
CA PHE A 170 -10.53 -4.63 -8.15
C PHE A 170 -9.05 -5.06 -8.19
N SER A 171 -8.75 -6.24 -7.67
CA SER A 171 -7.40 -6.79 -7.61
C SER A 171 -6.87 -7.20 -8.98
N MET A 172 -7.75 -7.33 -9.98
CA MET A 172 -7.44 -7.70 -11.35
C MET A 172 -8.32 -6.92 -12.33
N ARG A 173 -7.81 -6.64 -13.54
CA ARG A 173 -8.48 -5.78 -14.54
C ARG A 173 -9.62 -6.46 -15.31
N PHE A 174 -10.38 -7.32 -14.66
CA PHE A 174 -11.54 -7.97 -15.26
C PHE A 174 -12.76 -8.00 -14.35
N PHE A 175 -13.91 -8.31 -14.94
CA PHE A 175 -15.11 -8.72 -14.21
C PHE A 175 -15.92 -9.69 -15.06
N ALA A 176 -16.77 -10.50 -14.43
CA ALA A 176 -17.70 -11.36 -15.14
C ALA A 176 -19.14 -11.13 -14.70
N VAL A 177 -20.04 -11.19 -15.68
CA VAL A 177 -21.49 -11.08 -15.49
C VAL A 177 -22.09 -12.42 -15.87
N ASN A 178 -22.71 -13.09 -14.90
CA ASN A 178 -23.24 -14.43 -15.06
C ASN A 178 -24.73 -14.35 -15.41
N HIS A 179 -25.12 -15.08 -16.44
CA HIS A 179 -26.49 -15.30 -16.87
C HIS A 179 -26.83 -16.78 -16.73
N GLU A 180 -28.10 -17.18 -16.85
CA GLU A 180 -28.60 -18.55 -16.64
C GLU A 180 -27.65 -19.69 -17.08
N GLN A 181 -27.06 -19.60 -18.28
CA GLN A 181 -26.16 -20.65 -18.83
C GLN A 181 -24.71 -20.19 -19.05
N ASP A 182 -24.48 -18.88 -19.18
CA ASP A 182 -23.24 -18.32 -19.72
C ASP A 182 -22.74 -17.16 -18.87
N SER A 183 -21.42 -17.03 -18.78
CA SER A 183 -20.74 -15.87 -18.20
C SER A 183 -20.10 -15.04 -19.30
N ILE A 184 -20.30 -13.71 -19.23
CA ILE A 184 -19.62 -12.75 -20.09
C ILE A 184 -18.48 -12.12 -19.29
N VAL A 185 -17.25 -12.36 -19.74
CA VAL A 185 -16.02 -11.87 -19.09
C VAL A 185 -15.51 -10.65 -19.83
N TYR A 186 -15.32 -9.55 -19.10
CA TYR A 186 -14.80 -8.29 -19.60
C TYR A 186 -13.41 -8.09 -19.05
N ILE A 187 -12.41 -7.99 -19.92
CA ILE A 187 -11.03 -7.66 -19.55
C ILE A 187 -10.73 -6.27 -20.07
N ALA A 188 -10.46 -5.33 -19.17
CA ALA A 188 -10.08 -3.97 -19.55
C ALA A 188 -8.63 -3.92 -20.06
N GLY A 189 -8.35 -3.04 -21.02
CA GLY A 189 -7.00 -2.83 -21.54
C GLY A 189 -6.06 -2.26 -20.48
N ASP A 190 -6.56 -1.34 -19.66
CA ASP A 190 -5.94 -0.84 -18.44
C ASP A 190 -7.02 -0.55 -17.37
N MET A 191 -6.64 -0.03 -16.20
CA MET A 191 -7.56 0.23 -15.07
C MET A 191 -7.67 1.72 -14.71
N TYR A 192 -7.11 2.61 -15.53
CA TYR A 192 -6.88 3.99 -15.12
C TYR A 192 -8.12 4.86 -15.29
N ASN A 193 -8.40 5.72 -14.31
CA ASN A 193 -9.48 6.70 -14.36
C ASN A 193 -10.87 6.11 -14.66
N ASP A 194 -11.09 4.88 -14.19
CA ASP A 194 -12.36 4.15 -14.31
C ASP A 194 -13.07 4.09 -12.97
N THR A 195 -14.34 4.51 -12.96
CA THR A 195 -15.24 4.40 -11.82
C THR A 195 -16.33 3.38 -12.11
N VAL A 196 -16.52 2.45 -11.19
CA VAL A 196 -17.60 1.46 -11.20
C VAL A 196 -18.68 1.92 -10.24
N SER A 197 -19.89 2.11 -10.76
CA SER A 197 -21.07 2.54 -9.99
C SER A 197 -22.15 1.47 -9.99
N PHE A 198 -22.97 1.46 -8.94
CA PHE A 198 -23.98 0.43 -8.72
C PHE A 198 -25.38 1.04 -8.56
N GLN A 199 -26.32 0.57 -9.39
CA GLN A 199 -27.75 0.71 -9.12
C GLN A 199 -28.23 -0.60 -8.51
N THR A 200 -28.90 -0.56 -7.37
CA THR A 200 -29.19 -1.78 -6.60
C THR A 200 -30.66 -2.18 -6.62
N GLU A 201 -31.54 -1.38 -7.22
CA GLU A 201 -32.98 -1.67 -7.32
C GLU A 201 -33.44 -1.83 -8.78
N PRO A 202 -34.25 -2.86 -9.10
CA PRO A 202 -34.69 -3.95 -8.22
C PRO A 202 -33.58 -4.98 -7.93
N SER A 203 -32.56 -5.04 -8.78
CA SER A 203 -31.36 -5.86 -8.62
C SER A 203 -30.11 -5.01 -8.85
N ILE A 204 -28.95 -5.55 -8.50
CA ILE A 204 -27.65 -4.95 -8.82
C ILE A 204 -27.54 -4.82 -10.35
N GLN A 205 -27.08 -3.64 -10.77
CA GLN A 205 -26.65 -3.28 -12.12
C GLN A 205 -25.36 -2.48 -11.96
N MET A 206 -24.37 -2.77 -12.78
CA MET A 206 -23.05 -2.15 -12.72
C MET A 206 -22.81 -1.28 -13.95
N SER A 207 -22.31 -0.06 -13.74
CA SER A 207 -21.97 0.90 -14.81
C SER A 207 -20.51 1.33 -14.68
N PHE A 208 -19.77 1.25 -15.79
CA PHE A 208 -18.41 1.79 -15.90
C PHE A 208 -18.45 3.21 -16.46
N THR A 209 -17.80 4.15 -15.78
CA THR A 209 -17.56 5.51 -16.27
C THR A 209 -16.07 5.74 -16.44
N HIS A 210 -15.69 6.10 -17.66
CA HIS A 210 -14.33 6.44 -18.05
C HIS A 210 -14.14 7.95 -18.00
N GLU A 211 -13.18 8.45 -17.21
CA GLU A 211 -12.74 9.85 -17.30
C GLU A 211 -11.63 9.99 -18.34
N PHE A 212 -11.57 11.12 -19.05
CA PHE A 212 -10.50 11.42 -20.01
C PHE A 212 -9.64 12.60 -19.53
N PRO A 213 -8.77 12.41 -18.50
CA PRO A 213 -7.99 13.47 -17.88
C PRO A 213 -7.31 14.38 -18.88
N SER A 214 -7.43 15.70 -18.73
CA SER A 214 -6.85 16.67 -19.67
C SER A 214 -5.33 16.48 -19.87
N ILE A 215 -4.65 16.01 -18.83
CA ILE A 215 -3.20 15.73 -18.80
C ILE A 215 -2.81 14.42 -19.52
N ASN A 216 -3.76 13.51 -19.77
CA ASN A 216 -3.47 12.21 -20.40
C ASN A 216 -3.65 12.32 -21.92
N PRO A 217 -2.57 12.15 -22.72
CA PRO A 217 -2.66 12.21 -24.17
C PRO A 217 -3.32 10.97 -24.78
N ASN A 218 -3.31 9.82 -24.10
CA ASN A 218 -4.05 8.65 -24.55
C ASN A 218 -5.52 8.82 -24.17
N LYS A 219 -6.37 8.90 -25.20
CA LYS A 219 -7.83 9.12 -25.07
C LYS A 219 -8.64 7.88 -25.42
N THR A 220 -8.06 6.68 -25.29
CA THR A 220 -8.74 5.44 -25.66
C THR A 220 -8.80 4.45 -24.50
N TYR A 221 -10.01 4.00 -24.21
CA TYR A 221 -10.29 2.84 -23.37
C TYR A 221 -10.60 1.63 -24.25
N SER A 222 -10.31 0.43 -23.75
CA SER A 222 -10.62 -0.79 -24.49
C SER A 222 -11.00 -1.94 -23.59
N PHE A 223 -11.83 -2.84 -24.11
CA PHE A 223 -12.20 -4.10 -23.48
C PHE A 223 -12.01 -5.25 -24.46
N ARG A 224 -11.60 -6.41 -23.94
CA ARG A 224 -11.82 -7.70 -24.60
C ARG A 224 -12.94 -8.44 -23.88
N ILE A 225 -13.96 -8.82 -24.64
CA ILE A 225 -15.14 -9.53 -24.13
C ILE A 225 -15.09 -10.98 -24.60
N TYR A 226 -15.19 -11.91 -23.65
CA TYR A 226 -15.26 -13.35 -23.87
C TYR A 226 -16.57 -13.91 -23.34
N VAL A 227 -16.97 -15.08 -23.83
CA VAL A 227 -18.07 -15.88 -23.28
C VAL A 227 -17.53 -17.22 -22.82
N THR A 228 -17.95 -17.67 -21.65
CA THR A 228 -17.52 -18.93 -21.03
C THR A 228 -18.66 -19.52 -20.21
N ASP A 229 -18.51 -20.74 -19.68
CA ASP A 229 -19.47 -21.27 -18.72
C ASP A 229 -19.40 -20.48 -17.39
N ASN A 230 -20.45 -20.56 -16.56
CA ASN A 230 -20.47 -20.00 -15.20
C ASN A 230 -19.56 -20.79 -14.24
N ASP A 231 -18.27 -20.87 -14.55
CA ASP A 231 -17.25 -21.58 -13.80
C ASP A 231 -16.10 -20.61 -13.47
N PRO A 232 -15.86 -20.29 -12.18
CA PRO A 232 -14.78 -19.44 -11.74
C PRO A 232 -13.40 -19.85 -12.27
N VAL A 233 -13.14 -21.16 -12.47
CA VAL A 233 -11.87 -21.67 -13.00
C VAL A 233 -11.70 -21.27 -14.46
N GLN A 234 -12.78 -21.38 -15.26
CA GLN A 234 -12.76 -21.00 -16.67
C GLN A 234 -12.62 -19.47 -16.83
N ILE A 235 -13.37 -18.69 -16.03
CA ILE A 235 -13.30 -17.23 -16.00
C ILE A 235 -11.86 -16.77 -15.67
N ALA A 236 -11.28 -17.28 -14.58
CA ALA A 236 -9.92 -16.97 -14.19
C ALA A 236 -8.88 -17.45 -15.22
N GLY A 237 -9.11 -18.61 -15.85
CA GLY A 237 -8.25 -19.15 -16.91
C GLY A 237 -8.18 -18.25 -18.14
N ILE A 238 -9.31 -17.66 -18.57
CA ILE A 238 -9.35 -16.67 -19.65
C ILE A 238 -8.50 -15.44 -19.30
N TYR A 239 -8.64 -14.93 -18.07
CA TYR A 239 -7.84 -13.79 -17.61
C TYR A 239 -6.34 -14.11 -17.54
N ARG A 240 -5.99 -15.27 -16.99
CA ARG A 240 -4.60 -15.73 -16.90
C ARG A 240 -3.96 -15.84 -18.29
N ALA A 241 -4.67 -16.41 -19.25
CA ALA A 241 -4.20 -16.49 -20.64
C ALA A 241 -3.98 -15.10 -21.25
N TYR A 242 -4.86 -14.13 -20.98
CA TYR A 242 -4.68 -12.74 -21.42
C TYR A 242 -3.40 -12.11 -20.83
N ILE A 243 -3.14 -12.28 -19.53
CA ILE A 243 -1.95 -11.73 -18.88
C ILE A 243 -0.67 -12.39 -19.41
N GLN A 244 -0.72 -13.69 -19.70
CA GLN A 244 0.38 -14.41 -20.34
C GLN A 244 0.63 -13.94 -21.78
N GLU A 245 -0.42 -13.74 -22.58
CA GLU A 245 -0.34 -13.15 -23.93
C GLU A 245 0.35 -11.77 -23.88
N LYS A 246 0.05 -10.95 -22.88
CA LYS A 246 0.68 -9.62 -22.70
C LYS A 246 2.13 -9.69 -22.22
N GLY A 247 2.64 -10.87 -21.86
CA GLY A 247 3.95 -11.00 -21.23
C GLY A 247 3.99 -10.34 -19.84
N GLU A 248 2.83 -10.23 -19.19
CA GLU A 248 2.65 -9.56 -17.92
C GLU A 248 2.64 -10.53 -16.72
N PHE A 249 2.95 -11.81 -16.95
CA PHE A 249 3.06 -12.84 -15.92
C PHE A 249 4.52 -13.12 -15.55
N ALA A 250 4.80 -13.36 -14.26
CA ALA A 250 6.09 -13.90 -13.81
C ALA A 250 5.89 -14.78 -12.58
N SER A 251 6.27 -16.05 -12.69
CA SER A 251 6.12 -17.04 -11.64
C SER A 251 7.09 -16.83 -10.47
N LEU A 252 6.75 -17.36 -9.30
CA LEU A 252 7.63 -17.48 -8.12
C LEU A 252 8.88 -18.28 -8.46
N LYS A 253 8.78 -19.26 -9.37
CA LYS A 253 9.93 -20.04 -9.85
C LYS A 253 10.93 -19.16 -10.62
N GLU A 254 10.45 -18.33 -11.53
CA GLU A 254 11.30 -17.37 -12.27
C GLU A 254 11.91 -16.33 -11.34
N LYS A 255 11.13 -15.82 -10.37
CA LYS A 255 11.62 -14.89 -9.35
C LYS A 255 12.68 -15.55 -8.45
N ALA A 256 12.48 -16.79 -8.04
CA ALA A 256 13.44 -17.55 -7.23
C ALA A 256 14.73 -17.87 -8.00
N ALA A 257 14.68 -18.01 -9.32
CA ALA A 257 15.87 -18.15 -10.16
C ALA A 257 16.71 -16.86 -10.17
N GLN A 258 16.09 -15.69 -10.04
CA GLN A 258 16.78 -14.39 -9.95
C GLN A 258 17.24 -14.09 -8.52
N ASN A 259 16.43 -14.43 -7.52
CA ASN A 259 16.75 -14.27 -6.10
C ASN A 259 16.36 -15.55 -5.32
N PRO A 260 17.32 -16.43 -4.99
CA PRO A 260 17.04 -17.69 -4.30
C PRO A 260 16.32 -17.54 -2.95
N ASN A 261 16.44 -16.38 -2.28
CA ASN A 261 15.73 -16.10 -1.04
C ASN A 261 14.21 -16.16 -1.19
N VAL A 262 13.64 -15.97 -2.39
CA VAL A 262 12.19 -16.12 -2.64
C VAL A 262 11.69 -17.50 -2.19
N SER A 263 12.50 -18.55 -2.31
CA SER A 263 12.13 -19.92 -1.89
C SER A 263 11.94 -20.07 -0.38
N LYS A 264 12.42 -19.11 0.42
CA LYS A 264 12.18 -19.06 1.86
C LYS A 264 10.74 -18.70 2.21
N LEU A 265 9.98 -18.09 1.29
CA LEU A 265 8.55 -17.83 1.51
C LEU A 265 7.69 -19.10 1.51
N PHE A 266 8.13 -20.17 0.83
CA PHE A 266 7.32 -21.39 0.70
C PHE A 266 7.16 -22.09 2.05
N GLY A 267 5.95 -22.02 2.62
CA GLY A 267 5.59 -22.55 3.92
C GLY A 267 5.97 -21.64 5.10
N ALA A 268 6.40 -20.40 4.85
CA ALA A 268 6.75 -19.47 5.90
C ALA A 268 5.49 -18.80 6.49
N PRO A 269 5.28 -18.82 7.82
CA PRO A 269 4.38 -17.87 8.46
C PRO A 269 4.95 -16.46 8.34
N HIS A 270 4.06 -15.49 8.17
CA HIS A 270 4.39 -14.07 8.16
C HIS A 270 4.15 -13.49 9.55
N ILE A 271 5.20 -13.00 10.21
CA ILE A 271 5.18 -12.59 11.61
C ILE A 271 5.74 -11.17 11.69
N TYR A 272 4.92 -10.24 12.19
CA TYR A 272 5.41 -8.92 12.58
C TYR A 272 5.98 -8.99 13.98
N LEU A 273 7.28 -8.71 14.12
CA LEU A 273 7.97 -8.74 15.40
C LEU A 273 8.05 -7.33 16.00
N TRP A 274 7.21 -7.07 16.99
CA TRP A 274 7.16 -5.80 17.72
C TRP A 274 8.19 -5.78 18.86
N SER A 275 9.48 -5.75 18.48
CA SER A 275 10.62 -5.73 19.40
C SER A 275 11.46 -4.45 19.24
N GLY A 276 10.79 -3.30 19.11
CA GLY A 276 11.42 -2.00 18.82
C GLY A 276 12.19 -1.38 19.99
N GLN A 277 12.26 -2.07 21.13
CA GLN A 277 13.06 -1.64 22.28
C GLN A 277 14.51 -2.11 22.14
N ALA A 278 15.42 -1.16 22.24
CA ALA A 278 16.84 -1.41 22.39
C ALA A 278 17.19 -1.92 23.79
N ILE A 279 16.48 -1.47 24.83
CA ILE A 279 16.63 -1.93 26.23
C ILE A 279 15.24 -2.22 26.81
N ALA A 280 15.05 -3.41 27.38
CA ALA A 280 13.79 -3.84 27.96
C ALA A 280 13.79 -3.71 29.50
N GLN A 281 12.62 -3.83 30.13
CA GLN A 281 12.48 -3.67 31.58
C GLN A 281 13.27 -4.72 32.38
N ASN A 282 13.37 -5.94 31.86
CA ASN A 282 14.14 -7.04 32.44
C ASN A 282 15.66 -6.78 32.41
N ASN A 283 16.14 -5.92 31.50
CA ASN A 283 17.55 -5.54 31.42
C ASN A 283 17.96 -4.50 32.48
N LEU A 284 17.00 -3.94 33.23
CA LEU A 284 17.24 -2.93 34.25
C LEU A 284 17.13 -3.55 35.65
N HIS A 285 18.16 -3.35 36.46
CA HIS A 285 18.19 -3.81 37.85
C HIS A 285 17.48 -2.79 38.76
N TRP A 286 16.15 -2.86 38.78
CA TRP A 286 15.30 -1.89 39.48
C TRP A 286 15.61 -1.72 40.98
N SER A 287 16.11 -2.76 41.63
CA SER A 287 16.50 -2.73 43.05
C SER A 287 17.71 -1.83 43.32
N THR A 288 18.63 -1.69 42.36
CA THR A 288 19.78 -0.77 42.48
C THR A 288 19.45 0.59 41.87
N LEU A 289 18.71 0.59 40.76
CA LEU A 289 18.33 1.78 40.01
C LEU A 289 17.57 2.81 40.86
N ILE A 290 16.70 2.37 41.76
CA ILE A 290 15.97 3.28 42.65
C ILE A 290 16.90 4.19 43.47
N HIS A 291 18.09 3.70 43.83
CA HIS A 291 19.10 4.47 44.57
C HIS A 291 19.92 5.41 43.67
N SER A 292 19.91 5.19 42.35
CA SER A 292 20.64 5.99 41.37
C SER A 292 19.75 6.95 40.56
N ILE A 293 18.43 6.87 40.70
CA ILE A 293 17.44 7.65 39.94
C ILE A 293 17.62 9.18 40.05
N ARG A 294 18.32 9.65 41.09
CA ARG A 294 18.62 11.08 41.31
C ARG A 294 19.90 11.55 40.60
N LYS A 295 20.62 10.67 39.90
CA LYS A 295 21.83 11.03 39.14
C LYS A 295 21.49 11.94 37.95
N PRO A 296 22.46 12.73 37.45
CA PRO A 296 22.23 13.70 36.36
C PRO A 296 21.58 13.14 35.10
N LEU A 297 21.79 11.85 34.78
CA LEU A 297 21.21 11.18 33.62
C LEU A 297 19.69 11.37 33.54
N TYR A 298 18.96 11.13 34.63
CA TYR A 298 17.50 11.06 34.59
C TYR A 298 16.86 12.44 34.42
N GLY A 299 17.46 13.49 34.99
CA GLY A 299 17.06 14.87 34.72
C GLY A 299 17.34 15.26 33.27
N TRP A 300 18.51 14.89 32.75
CA TRP A 300 18.88 15.14 31.36
C TRP A 300 17.95 14.47 30.34
N ILE A 301 17.54 13.23 30.62
CA ILE A 301 16.51 12.53 29.82
C ILE A 301 15.21 13.37 29.78
N GLY A 302 14.77 13.92 30.91
CA GLY A 302 13.58 14.76 30.97
C GLY A 302 13.70 16.04 30.13
N GLU A 303 14.87 16.68 30.14
CA GLU A 303 15.17 17.86 29.30
C GLU A 303 15.16 17.52 27.81
N LEU A 304 15.78 16.39 27.43
CA LEU A 304 15.79 15.92 26.04
C LEU A 304 14.39 15.60 25.53
N LEU A 305 13.58 14.92 26.33
CA LEU A 305 12.19 14.64 25.98
C LEU A 305 11.37 15.93 25.85
N ALA A 306 11.57 16.90 26.74
CA ALA A 306 10.84 18.16 26.67
C ALA A 306 11.21 19.00 25.44
N LYS A 307 12.45 18.90 24.96
CA LYS A 307 12.96 19.71 23.84
C LYS A 307 12.83 19.03 22.48
N TYR A 308 12.96 17.71 22.43
CA TYR A 308 13.07 16.93 21.19
C TYR A 308 12.25 15.65 21.18
N GLY A 309 11.44 15.38 22.23
CA GLY A 309 10.50 14.26 22.25
C GLY A 309 9.20 14.64 21.54
N ASP A 310 8.52 13.63 21.01
CA ASP A 310 7.21 13.82 20.36
C ASP A 310 6.10 14.01 21.41
N ASP A 311 6.15 13.28 22.53
CA ASP A 311 5.29 13.43 23.71
C ASP A 311 5.92 12.82 24.99
N GLY A 312 5.18 12.78 26.10
CA GLY A 312 5.56 12.01 27.30
C GLY A 312 6.55 12.67 28.28
N ALA A 313 7.13 13.83 27.96
CA ALA A 313 8.07 14.52 28.85
C ALA A 313 7.46 14.90 30.22
N ALA A 314 6.22 15.41 30.23
CA ALA A 314 5.53 15.78 31.46
C ALA A 314 5.24 14.55 32.35
N GLU A 315 4.77 13.46 31.73
CA GLU A 315 4.52 12.18 32.39
C GLU A 315 5.81 11.62 33.00
N TYR A 316 6.91 11.59 32.22
CA TYR A 316 8.21 11.13 32.68
C TYR A 316 8.72 11.94 33.88
N ASN A 317 8.64 13.28 33.82
CA ASN A 317 9.07 14.15 34.93
C ASN A 317 8.22 13.95 36.19
N GLN A 318 6.91 13.72 36.03
CA GLN A 318 6.03 13.40 37.15
C GLN A 318 6.39 12.05 37.77
N VAL A 319 6.64 11.02 36.95
CA VAL A 319 7.11 9.70 37.40
C VAL A 319 8.43 9.82 38.16
N LEU A 320 9.41 10.57 37.63
CA LEU A 320 10.72 10.77 38.25
C LEU A 320 10.60 11.45 39.63
N ALA A 321 9.75 12.47 39.73
CA ALA A 321 9.46 13.15 40.98
C ALA A 321 8.73 12.25 41.99
N GLY A 322 7.86 11.36 41.50
CA GLY A 322 7.16 10.34 42.29
C GLY A 322 8.12 9.33 42.89
N ILE A 323 8.93 8.66 42.05
CA ILE A 323 9.96 7.68 42.46
C ILE A 323 10.87 8.28 43.54
N SER A 324 11.27 9.54 43.38
CA SER A 324 12.14 10.23 44.34
C SER A 324 11.55 10.36 45.75
N LYS A 325 10.23 10.22 45.91
CA LYS A 325 9.51 10.32 47.19
C LYS A 325 9.11 8.96 47.78
N GLN A 326 9.34 7.85 47.07
CA GLN A 326 8.92 6.51 47.46
C GLN A 326 10.10 5.53 47.48
N GLY A 327 9.94 4.41 48.19
CA GLY A 327 10.97 3.37 48.35
C GLY A 327 10.86 2.19 47.38
N TYR A 328 10.02 2.28 46.35
CA TYR A 328 9.85 1.24 45.32
C TYR A 328 9.60 1.88 43.94
N ILE A 329 9.67 1.09 42.86
CA ILE A 329 9.28 1.52 41.51
C ILE A 329 8.20 0.54 41.01
N ASP A 330 6.98 1.02 40.77
CA ASP A 330 5.90 0.19 40.25
C ASP A 330 6.02 -0.09 38.74
N ASN A 331 5.20 -0.99 38.22
CA ASN A 331 5.29 -1.42 36.81
C ASN A 331 5.08 -0.28 35.81
N TYR A 332 4.15 0.64 36.11
CA TYR A 332 3.87 1.80 35.26
C TYR A 332 5.07 2.77 35.24
N GLN A 333 5.68 3.00 36.39
CA GLN A 333 6.90 3.80 36.52
C GLN A 333 8.09 3.14 35.80
N LYS A 334 8.28 1.82 35.94
CA LYS A 334 9.31 1.05 35.21
C LYS A 334 9.17 1.20 33.70
N GLN A 335 7.95 1.04 33.20
CA GLN A 335 7.64 1.20 31.78
C GLN A 335 7.93 2.62 31.29
N THR A 336 7.54 3.64 32.07
CA THR A 336 7.77 5.05 31.70
C THR A 336 9.27 5.38 31.61
N VAL A 337 10.07 4.92 32.58
CA VAL A 337 11.54 5.09 32.57
C VAL A 337 12.18 4.34 31.40
N THR A 338 11.75 3.10 31.15
CA THR A 338 12.27 2.28 30.04
C THR A 338 11.96 2.90 28.69
N ARG A 339 10.74 3.39 28.48
CA ARG A 339 10.35 4.12 27.25
C ARG A 339 11.19 5.37 27.06
N ALA A 340 11.43 6.13 28.13
CA ALA A 340 12.26 7.34 28.07
C ALA A 340 13.71 7.04 27.66
N LEU A 341 14.32 5.96 28.21
CA LEU A 341 15.66 5.50 27.83
C LEU A 341 15.74 5.14 26.33
N ASN A 342 14.77 4.38 25.82
CA ASN A 342 14.69 4.03 24.40
C ASN A 342 14.46 5.25 23.51
N ALA A 343 13.64 6.22 23.94
CA ALA A 343 13.39 7.44 23.18
C ALA A 343 14.65 8.31 23.03
N VAL A 344 15.42 8.50 24.11
CA VAL A 344 16.66 9.30 24.04
C VAL A 344 17.82 8.55 23.37
N LEU A 345 17.80 7.22 23.35
CA LEU A 345 18.76 6.41 22.60
C LEU A 345 18.75 6.74 21.11
N LYS A 346 17.61 7.18 20.58
CA LYS A 346 17.48 7.59 19.17
C LYS A 346 17.97 9.02 18.89
N MET A 347 18.41 9.78 19.90
CA MET A 347 18.71 11.21 19.76
C MET A 347 20.20 11.48 19.54
N PRO A 348 20.60 12.26 18.52
CA PRO A 348 21.98 12.74 18.40
C PRO A 348 22.38 13.72 19.51
N GLN A 349 21.41 14.29 20.24
CA GLN A 349 21.65 15.20 21.35
C GLN A 349 21.94 14.50 22.68
N LEU A 350 21.93 13.15 22.73
CA LEU A 350 22.07 12.42 23.99
C LEU A 350 23.36 12.78 24.74
N TYR A 351 24.49 12.88 24.06
CA TYR A 351 25.76 13.16 24.72
C TYR A 351 25.82 14.57 25.33
N HIS A 352 25.99 14.61 26.64
CA HIS A 352 26.31 15.82 27.40
C HIS A 352 27.52 15.54 28.33
N PRO A 353 28.62 16.30 28.23
CA PRO A 353 29.85 16.01 28.98
C PRO A 353 29.66 16.05 30.50
N GLY A 354 28.73 16.87 31.00
CA GLY A 354 28.38 16.92 32.43
C GLY A 354 27.55 15.73 32.93
N VAL A 355 26.97 14.93 32.03
CA VAL A 355 26.20 13.71 32.35
C VAL A 355 27.06 12.47 32.14
N PHE A 356 27.87 12.46 31.07
CA PHE A 356 28.73 11.35 30.68
C PHE A 356 30.21 11.71 30.88
N ALA A 357 30.62 11.87 32.15
CA ALA A 357 31.98 12.29 32.50
C ALA A 357 33.01 11.15 32.36
N ASP A 358 32.59 9.89 32.54
CA ASP A 358 33.46 8.69 32.59
C ASP A 358 33.54 7.95 31.23
N VAL A 359 33.36 8.65 30.11
CA VAL A 359 33.30 8.02 28.78
C VAL A 359 34.71 7.64 28.29
N ASP A 360 34.84 6.43 27.75
CA ASP A 360 36.08 5.95 27.13
C ASP A 360 36.61 6.92 26.07
N LEU A 361 37.93 7.10 26.01
CA LEU A 361 38.59 8.05 25.12
C LEU A 361 38.29 7.80 23.62
N ASN A 362 38.12 6.54 23.21
CA ASN A 362 37.77 6.23 21.83
C ASN A 362 36.31 6.60 21.53
N LEU A 363 35.40 6.33 22.48
CA LEU A 363 34.00 6.74 22.36
C LEU A 363 33.88 8.27 22.33
N LYS A 364 34.62 8.98 23.18
CA LYS A 364 34.69 10.44 23.19
C LYS A 364 35.20 11.01 21.87
N LYS A 365 36.26 10.44 21.28
CA LYS A 365 36.76 10.83 19.95
C LYS A 365 35.73 10.61 18.84
N ARG A 366 34.96 9.52 18.88
CA ARG A 366 33.87 9.27 17.90
C ARG A 366 32.76 10.32 18.02
N ILE A 367 32.43 10.73 19.24
CA ILE A 367 31.40 11.75 19.52
C ILE A 367 31.86 13.15 19.09
N GLU A 368 33.09 13.53 19.47
CA GLU A 368 33.70 14.83 19.12
C GLU A 368 34.08 14.93 17.63
N GLY A 369 34.24 13.78 16.95
CA GLY A 369 34.62 13.64 15.54
C GLY A 369 33.51 13.91 14.52
N ASN A 370 32.35 14.42 14.95
CA ASN A 370 31.17 14.86 14.18
C ASN A 370 29.99 13.85 14.21
N ILE A 371 29.25 13.82 15.33
CA ILE A 371 28.02 13.04 15.55
C ILE A 371 26.98 13.16 14.42
N GLY A 372 26.97 14.28 13.69
CA GLY A 372 26.09 14.51 12.53
C GLY A 372 26.51 13.81 11.24
N ARG A 373 27.62 13.06 11.24
CA ARG A 373 28.10 12.25 10.11
C ARG A 373 27.94 10.74 10.32
N LEU A 374 27.54 10.33 11.52
CA LEU A 374 27.33 8.92 11.84
C LEU A 374 26.14 8.38 11.04
N SER A 375 26.20 7.09 10.72
CA SER A 375 24.99 6.37 10.35
C SER A 375 23.99 6.33 11.51
N GLU A 376 22.72 6.08 11.21
CA GLU A 376 21.68 5.90 12.24
C GLU A 376 22.02 4.71 13.16
N GLN A 377 22.55 3.61 12.60
CA GLN A 377 23.01 2.44 13.36
C GLN A 377 24.19 2.80 14.29
N GLU A 378 25.20 3.51 13.78
CA GLU A 378 26.36 3.92 14.56
C GLU A 378 25.96 4.85 15.71
N LEU A 379 25.00 5.74 15.48
CA LEU A 379 24.43 6.58 16.52
C LEU A 379 23.79 5.73 17.62
N TYR A 380 22.99 4.72 17.26
CA TYR A 380 22.37 3.81 18.23
C TYR A 380 23.42 3.01 19.02
N ASP A 381 24.47 2.48 18.38
CA ASP A 381 25.59 1.80 19.06
C ASP A 381 26.30 2.71 20.07
N ILE A 382 26.61 3.94 19.67
CA ILE A 382 27.24 4.94 20.55
C ILE A 382 26.31 5.27 21.72
N ASN A 383 25.03 5.50 21.46
CA ASN A 383 24.06 5.85 22.49
C ASN A 383 23.80 4.69 23.46
N LYS A 384 23.79 3.43 23.01
CA LYS A 384 23.78 2.25 23.89
C LYS A 384 24.97 2.26 24.85
N LYS A 385 26.18 2.49 24.33
CA LYS A 385 27.41 2.56 25.15
C LYS A 385 27.41 3.73 26.12
N LEU A 386 26.91 4.89 25.71
CA LEU A 386 26.73 6.06 26.58
C LEU A 386 25.77 5.75 27.73
N LEU A 387 24.57 5.26 27.43
CA LEU A 387 23.60 4.89 28.46
C LEU A 387 24.18 3.83 29.41
N LYS A 388 24.85 2.80 28.89
CA LYS A 388 25.52 1.79 29.72
C LYS A 388 26.58 2.40 30.64
N SER A 389 27.37 3.36 30.16
CA SER A 389 28.40 4.03 30.98
C SER A 389 27.79 4.82 32.16
N ALA A 390 26.59 5.35 31.99
CA ALA A 390 25.86 6.08 33.03
C ALA A 390 25.08 5.15 33.98
N LEU A 391 24.46 4.10 33.43
CA LEU A 391 23.68 3.10 34.19
C LEU A 391 24.59 2.16 35.00
N LYS A 392 25.82 1.87 34.54
CA LYS A 392 26.80 0.99 35.22
C LYS A 392 26.16 -0.35 35.62
N ASN A 393 26.03 -0.61 36.92
CA ASN A 393 25.46 -1.83 37.50
C ASN A 393 23.92 -1.81 37.59
N ASP A 394 23.27 -0.73 37.14
CA ASP A 394 21.81 -0.63 37.13
C ASP A 394 21.19 -1.23 35.85
N ALA A 395 22.01 -1.69 34.91
CA ALA A 395 21.57 -2.38 33.70
C ALA A 395 22.51 -3.53 33.34
N ASP A 396 22.03 -4.49 32.57
CA ASP A 396 22.82 -5.58 31.99
C ASP A 396 23.89 -5.07 30.99
N PRO A 397 24.84 -5.90 30.55
CA PRO A 397 25.67 -5.65 29.37
C PRO A 397 24.85 -5.33 28.11
N THR A 398 25.34 -4.45 27.24
CA THR A 398 24.58 -3.93 26.08
C THR A 398 24.23 -4.97 25.03
N ASP A 399 24.99 -6.06 24.96
CA ASP A 399 24.78 -7.22 24.09
C ASP A 399 23.61 -8.11 24.55
N GLN A 400 23.15 -7.96 25.79
CA GLN A 400 21.97 -8.67 26.32
C GLN A 400 20.70 -7.83 26.23
N TRP A 401 20.80 -6.55 25.86
CA TRP A 401 19.64 -5.68 25.85
C TRP A 401 18.64 -6.09 24.75
N GLY A 402 17.38 -6.31 25.14
CA GLY A 402 16.30 -6.71 24.25
C GLY A 402 16.36 -8.14 23.71
N ALA A 403 17.31 -8.98 24.17
CA ALA A 403 17.54 -10.32 23.63
C ALA A 403 16.33 -11.27 23.79
N GLU A 404 15.66 -11.26 24.94
CA GLU A 404 14.49 -12.10 25.24
C GLU A 404 13.38 -11.94 24.18
N ALA A 405 13.06 -10.70 23.81
CA ALA A 405 12.02 -10.37 22.83
C ALA A 405 12.53 -10.35 21.37
N SER A 406 13.77 -10.79 21.11
CA SER A 406 14.38 -10.74 19.78
C SER A 406 15.17 -12.01 19.45
N THR A 407 16.48 -12.06 19.73
CA THR A 407 17.37 -13.17 19.35
C THR A 407 17.01 -14.49 20.01
N GLU A 408 16.60 -14.47 21.28
CA GLU A 408 16.18 -15.66 22.02
C GLU A 408 14.84 -16.17 21.50
N LEU A 409 13.84 -15.29 21.35
CA LEU A 409 12.56 -15.64 20.73
C LEU A 409 12.71 -16.26 19.34
N LEU A 410 13.58 -15.70 18.49
CA LEU A 410 13.82 -16.26 17.15
C LEU A 410 14.44 -17.66 17.22
N GLN A 411 15.34 -17.89 18.17
CA GLN A 411 15.93 -19.22 18.42
C GLN A 411 14.87 -20.19 18.93
N ASP A 412 14.06 -19.78 19.90
CA ASP A 412 12.97 -20.60 20.46
C ASP A 412 11.96 -20.99 19.39
N MET A 413 11.59 -20.06 18.50
CA MET A 413 10.73 -20.34 17.34
C MET A 413 11.33 -21.42 16.44
N HIS A 414 12.63 -21.30 16.14
CA HIS A 414 13.34 -22.26 15.29
C HIS A 414 13.41 -23.65 15.96
N ASP A 415 13.75 -23.69 17.25
CA ASP A 415 13.86 -24.93 18.03
C ASP A 415 12.49 -25.60 18.25
N ALA A 416 11.42 -24.82 18.25
CA ALA A 416 10.03 -25.31 18.22
C ALA A 416 9.59 -25.87 16.85
N GLY A 417 10.45 -25.80 15.82
CA GLY A 417 10.21 -26.41 14.51
C GLY A 417 9.79 -25.44 13.40
N ILE A 418 9.77 -24.13 13.65
CA ILE A 418 9.51 -23.13 12.60
C ILE A 418 10.80 -23.00 11.75
N SER A 419 10.96 -23.86 10.74
CA SER A 419 12.19 -23.88 9.92
C SER A 419 12.30 -22.73 8.89
N LYS A 420 11.19 -22.04 8.62
CA LYS A 420 11.11 -20.86 7.76
C LYS A 420 10.13 -19.88 8.37
N ALA A 421 10.39 -18.59 8.23
CA ALA A 421 9.48 -17.52 8.60
C ALA A 421 9.80 -16.28 7.76
N TRP A 422 8.81 -15.41 7.59
CA TRP A 422 9.01 -14.03 7.21
C TRP A 422 8.84 -13.17 8.46
N ILE A 423 9.90 -12.45 8.83
CA ILE A 423 9.96 -11.57 10.00
C ILE A 423 9.89 -10.12 9.52
N GLY A 424 8.72 -9.51 9.69
CA GLY A 424 8.49 -8.09 9.42
C GLY A 424 8.81 -7.24 10.63
N LEU A 425 9.62 -6.20 10.44
CA LEU A 425 9.84 -5.18 11.47
C LEU A 425 8.90 -4.00 11.22
N PRO A 426 8.17 -3.49 12.22
CA PRO A 426 7.25 -2.38 12.03
C PRO A 426 7.97 -1.07 11.69
N ASN A 427 9.28 -1.01 11.96
CA ASN A 427 10.14 0.09 11.54
C ASN A 427 11.56 -0.41 11.21
N TRP A 428 12.25 0.20 10.25
CA TRP A 428 13.67 -0.11 10.02
C TRP A 428 14.54 0.22 11.22
N ALA A 429 14.18 1.23 12.01
CA ALA A 429 14.89 1.63 13.21
C ALA A 429 14.98 0.48 14.23
N ASP A 430 14.05 -0.47 14.22
CA ASP A 430 14.07 -1.61 15.13
C ASP A 430 15.23 -2.55 14.81
N GLY A 431 15.47 -2.80 13.52
CA GLY A 431 16.60 -3.60 13.06
C GLY A 431 17.94 -2.88 13.19
N LEU A 432 17.97 -1.55 13.00
CA LEU A 432 19.18 -0.75 13.21
C LEU A 432 19.57 -0.66 14.70
N GLN A 433 18.59 -0.60 15.59
CA GLN A 433 18.83 -0.64 17.04
C GLN A 433 19.30 -2.02 17.47
N ASN A 434 18.74 -3.10 16.89
CA ASN A 434 19.00 -4.48 17.27
C ASN A 434 19.56 -5.30 16.09
N PRO A 435 20.77 -5.01 15.58
CA PRO A 435 21.32 -5.70 14.41
C PRO A 435 21.49 -7.21 14.60
N ALA A 436 21.82 -7.64 15.84
CA ALA A 436 21.94 -9.06 16.19
C ALA A 436 20.64 -9.86 15.95
N MET A 437 19.46 -9.22 16.07
CA MET A 437 18.18 -9.85 15.74
C MET A 437 18.08 -10.15 14.24
N VAL A 438 18.46 -9.20 13.39
CA VAL A 438 18.42 -9.36 11.93
C VAL A 438 19.44 -10.42 11.49
N GLU A 439 20.64 -10.38 12.06
CA GLU A 439 21.66 -11.42 11.85
C GLU A 439 21.17 -12.80 12.26
N LYS A 440 20.55 -12.92 13.43
CA LYS A 440 20.01 -14.18 13.94
C LYS A 440 18.91 -14.72 13.03
N ALA A 441 17.95 -13.89 12.63
CA ALA A 441 16.89 -14.29 11.69
C ALA A 441 17.49 -14.79 10.35
N ALA A 442 18.47 -14.05 9.80
CA ALA A 442 19.14 -14.46 8.56
C ALA A 442 19.90 -15.79 8.71
N GLN A 443 20.59 -16.00 9.84
CA GLN A 443 21.32 -17.24 10.15
C GLN A 443 20.39 -18.45 10.30
N LEU A 444 19.20 -18.26 10.87
CA LEU A 444 18.16 -19.29 11.00
C LEU A 444 17.46 -19.60 9.66
N GLY A 445 17.84 -18.93 8.58
CA GLY A 445 17.27 -19.15 7.25
C GLY A 445 15.96 -18.39 7.00
N TYR A 446 15.56 -17.50 7.90
CA TYR A 446 14.34 -16.70 7.74
C TYR A 446 14.53 -15.57 6.72
N LEU A 447 13.39 -15.05 6.26
CA LEU A 447 13.32 -13.73 5.67
C LEU A 447 13.15 -12.70 6.77
N VAL A 448 13.85 -11.57 6.68
CA VAL A 448 13.76 -10.46 7.63
C VAL A 448 13.90 -9.13 6.90
N GLY A 449 12.96 -8.22 7.16
CA GLY A 449 12.87 -6.97 6.43
C GLY A 449 12.08 -5.89 7.17
N PRO A 450 12.38 -4.61 6.92
CA PRO A 450 11.59 -3.52 7.47
C PRO A 450 10.27 -3.33 6.71
N TYR A 451 9.28 -2.79 7.42
CA TYR A 451 8.19 -2.02 6.84
C TYR A 451 8.72 -0.63 6.46
N ASP A 452 8.41 -0.18 5.25
CA ASP A 452 8.68 1.17 4.76
C ASP A 452 7.48 1.67 3.93
N SER A 453 7.31 2.99 3.87
CA SER A 453 6.29 3.64 3.04
C SER A 453 6.87 4.83 2.30
N TYR A 454 6.45 4.98 1.05
CA TYR A 454 6.84 6.10 0.18
C TYR A 454 5.60 6.81 -0.39
N HIS A 455 4.45 6.55 0.22
CA HIS A 455 3.15 6.93 -0.30
C HIS A 455 2.72 8.33 0.13
N SER A 456 3.02 8.71 1.37
CA SER A 456 2.69 10.03 1.92
C SER A 456 3.89 10.67 2.62
N ILE A 457 3.85 11.99 2.73
CA ILE A 457 4.90 12.80 3.35
C ILE A 457 4.30 13.82 4.34
N GLN A 458 4.94 13.97 5.49
CA GLN A 458 4.63 14.98 6.51
C GLN A 458 5.77 16.00 6.59
N LYS A 459 5.41 17.25 6.87
CA LYS A 459 6.38 18.34 7.00
C LYS A 459 7.30 18.17 8.22
N GLU A 460 6.70 17.76 9.33
CA GLU A 460 7.37 17.54 10.62
C GLU A 460 6.90 16.17 11.14
N ALA A 461 7.39 15.09 10.51
CA ALA A 461 7.11 13.75 11.00
C ALA A 461 7.84 13.53 12.34
N GLY A 462 7.14 12.99 13.33
CA GLY A 462 7.76 12.48 14.55
C GLY A 462 8.71 11.31 14.26
N ARG A 463 9.58 10.95 15.20
CA ARG A 463 10.59 9.90 14.96
C ARG A 463 9.96 8.54 14.70
N ASP A 464 8.84 8.25 15.35
CA ASP A 464 8.12 6.99 15.16
C ASP A 464 7.28 6.98 13.86
N TRP A 465 7.23 8.10 13.13
CA TRP A 465 6.61 8.26 11.80
C TRP A 465 7.67 8.56 10.71
N ASN A 466 8.91 8.12 10.91
CA ASN A 466 10.04 8.32 9.99
C ASN A 466 9.77 7.83 8.55
N THR A 467 8.91 6.83 8.34
CA THR A 467 8.47 6.36 7.02
C THR A 467 7.79 7.48 6.22
N ALA A 468 7.12 8.41 6.90
CA ALA A 468 6.40 9.54 6.32
C ALA A 468 7.25 10.81 6.14
N SER A 469 8.59 10.74 6.17
CA SER A 469 9.46 11.88 5.89
C SER A 469 10.76 11.49 5.21
N PHE A 470 11.35 12.41 4.44
CA PHE A 470 12.65 12.22 3.80
C PHE A 470 13.65 13.25 4.30
N ALA A 471 14.94 12.95 4.15
CA ALA A 471 16.01 13.92 4.44
C ALA A 471 15.88 15.19 3.57
N ASP A 472 15.41 15.03 2.33
CA ASP A 472 15.03 16.15 1.47
C ASP A 472 13.65 16.70 1.87
N ALA A 473 13.66 17.76 2.66
CA ALA A 473 12.46 18.45 3.11
C ALA A 473 11.70 19.17 1.97
N ALA A 474 12.36 19.47 0.84
CA ALA A 474 11.73 20.17 -0.28
C ALA A 474 10.60 19.34 -0.91
N LEU A 475 10.66 18.00 -0.81
CA LEU A 475 9.62 17.11 -1.34
C LEU A 475 8.21 17.44 -0.82
N TYR A 476 8.08 17.94 0.42
CA TYR A 476 6.77 18.27 0.98
C TYR A 476 6.09 19.43 0.23
N ASP A 477 6.88 20.38 -0.25
CA ASP A 477 6.39 21.56 -0.96
C ASP A 477 6.37 21.33 -2.48
N ASP A 478 7.40 20.68 -3.03
CA ASP A 478 7.66 20.61 -4.47
C ASP A 478 7.25 19.30 -5.16
N ALA A 479 6.90 18.25 -4.40
CA ALA A 479 6.66 16.91 -4.95
C ALA A 479 5.34 16.28 -4.50
N THR A 480 4.37 17.08 -4.07
CA THR A 480 3.06 16.58 -3.58
C THR A 480 1.95 16.77 -4.59
N ILE A 481 1.00 15.83 -4.57
CA ILE A 481 -0.02 15.68 -5.60
C ILE A 481 -1.13 16.72 -5.45
N GLU A 482 -1.52 17.38 -6.54
CA GLU A 482 -2.71 18.25 -6.65
C GLU A 482 -3.83 17.57 -7.41
N ASN A 483 -5.05 17.65 -6.87
CA ASN A 483 -6.24 17.25 -7.61
C ASN A 483 -6.58 18.27 -8.72
N LYS A 484 -7.60 17.99 -9.54
CA LYS A 484 -8.07 18.87 -10.62
C LYS A 484 -8.51 20.28 -10.18
N ASN A 485 -8.77 20.49 -8.89
CA ASN A 485 -9.13 21.79 -8.32
C ASN A 485 -7.90 22.57 -7.81
N GLY A 486 -6.69 22.01 -7.92
CA GLY A 486 -5.46 22.59 -7.37
C GLY A 486 -5.29 22.37 -5.87
N GLU A 487 -6.06 21.47 -5.26
CA GLU A 487 -5.97 21.17 -3.84
C GLU A 487 -5.01 19.99 -3.61
N LYS A 488 -4.10 20.13 -2.63
CA LYS A 488 -3.19 19.04 -2.24
C LYS A 488 -3.96 17.86 -1.65
N ILE A 489 -3.70 16.66 -2.15
CA ILE A 489 -4.32 15.43 -1.64
C ILE A 489 -3.71 15.08 -0.27
N LYS A 490 -4.56 14.86 0.73
CA LYS A 490 -4.14 14.58 2.11
C LYS A 490 -3.53 13.18 2.24
N GLY A 491 -2.52 13.05 3.10
CA GLY A 491 -1.90 11.77 3.43
C GLY A 491 -2.72 10.93 4.43
N PHE A 492 -2.06 9.90 4.98
CA PHE A 492 -2.67 8.93 5.89
C PHE A 492 -3.31 9.61 7.12
N LEU A 493 -4.53 9.17 7.48
CA LEU A 493 -5.37 9.77 8.53
C LEU A 493 -5.59 11.29 8.39
N GLY A 494 -5.48 11.82 7.16
CA GLY A 494 -5.60 13.25 6.88
C GLY A 494 -4.38 14.08 7.30
N LYS A 495 -3.27 13.44 7.70
CA LYS A 495 -2.01 14.10 8.04
C LYS A 495 -1.07 14.12 6.84
N GLY A 496 -0.34 15.23 6.68
CA GLY A 496 0.57 15.40 5.56
C GLY A 496 -0.12 15.38 4.20
N ARG A 497 0.62 15.00 3.16
CA ARG A 497 0.18 15.02 1.75
C ARG A 497 0.58 13.72 1.04
N LYS A 498 -0.14 13.35 -0.01
CA LYS A 498 0.29 12.27 -0.92
C LYS A 498 1.49 12.73 -1.73
N LEU A 499 2.49 11.87 -1.85
CA LEU A 499 3.77 12.16 -2.51
C LEU A 499 3.75 11.63 -3.95
N ASN A 500 4.18 12.45 -4.90
CA ASN A 500 4.29 12.06 -6.29
C ASN A 500 5.49 11.09 -6.48
N PRO A 501 5.28 9.84 -6.91
CA PRO A 501 6.34 8.85 -7.02
C PRO A 501 7.37 9.17 -8.13
N MET A 502 7.01 9.96 -9.16
CA MET A 502 7.94 10.38 -10.22
C MET A 502 9.09 11.22 -9.69
N LEU A 503 8.90 11.90 -8.56
CA LEU A 503 9.85 12.87 -8.01
C LEU A 503 10.61 12.36 -6.79
N SER A 504 10.22 11.20 -6.24
CA SER A 504 10.74 10.72 -4.96
C SER A 504 11.79 9.61 -5.04
N LEU A 505 11.99 8.98 -6.21
CA LEU A 505 12.94 7.87 -6.36
C LEU A 505 14.36 8.21 -5.86
N PRO A 506 14.96 9.39 -6.12
CA PRO A 506 16.28 9.72 -5.56
C PRO A 506 16.31 9.66 -4.03
N SER A 507 15.29 10.19 -3.36
CA SER A 507 15.17 10.19 -1.90
C SER A 507 14.87 8.80 -1.34
N VAL A 508 14.12 7.97 -2.08
CA VAL A 508 13.97 6.54 -1.79
C VAL A 508 15.33 5.83 -1.85
N LYS A 509 16.12 6.06 -2.91
CA LYS A 509 17.46 5.46 -3.04
C LYS A 509 18.39 5.90 -1.92
N GLN A 510 18.35 7.17 -1.54
CA GLN A 510 19.11 7.71 -0.41
C GLN A 510 18.72 7.03 0.90
N ARG A 511 17.41 6.95 1.22
CA ARG A 511 16.91 6.31 2.45
C ARG A 511 17.31 4.84 2.52
N VAL A 512 16.97 4.06 1.49
CA VAL A 512 17.30 2.62 1.41
C VAL A 512 18.82 2.40 1.49
N GLY A 513 19.61 3.24 0.80
CA GLY A 513 21.07 3.20 0.88
C GLY A 513 21.60 3.45 2.29
N GLY A 514 21.06 4.46 2.98
CA GLY A 514 21.44 4.80 4.35
C GLY A 514 21.05 3.70 5.36
N ILE A 515 19.91 3.04 5.19
CA ILE A 515 19.49 1.92 6.05
C ILE A 515 20.43 0.72 5.88
N LEU A 516 20.90 0.44 4.66
CA LEU A 516 21.73 -0.72 4.35
C LEU A 516 23.24 -0.48 4.48
N GLN A 517 23.68 0.75 4.73
CA GLN A 517 25.10 1.13 4.63
C GLN A 517 26.02 0.40 5.62
N ASP A 518 25.49 0.01 6.79
CA ASP A 518 26.26 -0.64 7.86
C ASP A 518 26.32 -2.18 7.73
N GLY A 519 25.78 -2.74 6.63
CA GLY A 519 25.91 -4.17 6.32
C GLY A 519 25.00 -5.11 7.12
N ILE A 520 23.95 -4.58 7.77
CA ILE A 520 22.94 -5.40 8.45
C ILE A 520 22.24 -6.31 7.41
N PRO A 521 22.14 -7.63 7.64
CA PRO A 521 21.79 -8.60 6.60
C PRO A 521 20.27 -8.73 6.38
N PHE A 522 19.59 -7.61 6.12
CA PHE A 522 18.24 -7.64 5.59
C PHE A 522 18.22 -8.40 4.26
N ASN A 523 17.21 -9.24 4.08
CA ASN A 523 17.02 -10.03 2.86
C ASN A 523 15.57 -9.95 2.32
N SER A 524 14.73 -9.13 2.96
CA SER A 524 13.38 -8.81 2.56
C SER A 524 13.08 -7.32 2.75
N TRP A 525 12.04 -6.82 2.08
CA TRP A 525 11.51 -5.47 2.28
C TRP A 525 10.01 -5.43 2.06
N PHE A 526 9.26 -4.81 2.98
CA PHE A 526 7.81 -4.59 2.80
C PHE A 526 7.54 -3.13 2.48
N ILE A 527 6.79 -2.89 1.40
CA ILE A 527 6.54 -1.55 0.86
C ILE A 527 5.04 -1.26 0.97
N ASP A 528 4.67 -0.32 1.82
CA ASP A 528 3.26 -0.01 2.08
C ASP A 528 2.61 0.77 0.93
N CYS A 529 1.32 0.53 0.70
CA CYS A 529 0.45 1.21 -0.26
C CYS A 529 0.85 1.17 -1.76
N ASP A 530 1.95 0.54 -2.16
CA ASP A 530 2.41 0.59 -3.57
C ASP A 530 1.74 -0.41 -4.51
N ALA A 531 1.11 -1.44 -3.93
CA ALA A 531 0.29 -2.42 -4.64
C ALA A 531 -1.19 -2.39 -4.21
N THR A 532 -1.65 -1.35 -3.53
CA THR A 532 -3.06 -1.20 -3.09
C THR A 532 -3.97 -0.56 -4.14
N GLY A 533 -3.40 0.16 -5.10
CA GLY A 533 -4.15 0.83 -6.17
C GLY A 533 -4.56 2.28 -5.87
N GLU A 534 -4.10 2.88 -4.78
CA GLU A 534 -4.17 4.33 -4.55
C GLU A 534 -3.22 5.09 -5.50
N ILE A 535 -3.58 5.14 -6.78
CA ILE A 535 -2.83 5.73 -7.89
C ILE A 535 -3.53 7.02 -8.32
N TYR A 536 -2.77 8.11 -8.52
CA TYR A 536 -3.36 9.43 -8.74
C TYR A 536 -2.93 10.07 -10.06
N ASP A 537 -3.82 10.88 -10.62
CA ASP A 537 -3.43 11.97 -11.51
C ASP A 537 -2.99 13.17 -10.68
N ASP A 538 -1.85 13.75 -11.02
CA ASP A 538 -1.32 14.99 -10.46
C ASP A 538 -1.49 16.13 -11.47
N TYR A 539 -2.27 17.14 -11.10
CA TYR A 539 -2.55 18.32 -11.91
C TYR A 539 -1.64 19.51 -11.57
N SER A 540 -0.64 19.33 -10.72
CA SER A 540 0.32 20.38 -10.36
C SER A 540 0.99 20.95 -11.62
N PRO A 541 0.95 22.28 -11.86
CA PRO A 541 1.46 22.88 -13.09
C PRO A 541 2.95 22.61 -13.38
N SER A 542 3.75 22.40 -12.34
CA SER A 542 5.19 22.14 -12.42
C SER A 542 5.54 20.69 -12.78
N HIS A 543 4.66 19.73 -12.50
CA HIS A 543 4.93 18.30 -12.65
C HIS A 543 3.65 17.47 -12.91
N PRO A 544 2.90 17.76 -13.98
CA PRO A 544 1.70 17.00 -14.30
C PRO A 544 2.05 15.52 -14.51
N THR A 545 1.31 14.63 -13.84
CA THR A 545 1.58 13.18 -13.82
C THR A 545 0.28 12.43 -13.99
N THR A 546 0.22 11.49 -14.92
CA THR A 546 -0.94 10.61 -15.11
C THR A 546 -0.89 9.41 -14.17
N GLN A 547 -2.04 8.77 -13.89
CA GLN A 547 -2.07 7.50 -13.12
C GLN A 547 -1.11 6.43 -13.69
N ARG A 548 -0.98 6.35 -15.02
CA ARG A 548 -0.03 5.43 -15.65
C ARG A 548 1.42 5.73 -15.26
N GLN A 549 1.82 7.00 -15.29
CA GLN A 549 3.16 7.43 -14.90
C GLN A 549 3.41 7.26 -13.39
N ASP A 550 2.41 7.56 -12.56
CA ASP A 550 2.46 7.32 -11.12
C ASP A 550 2.72 5.84 -10.84
N LEU A 551 1.92 4.95 -11.41
CA LEU A 551 2.08 3.50 -11.25
C LEU A 551 3.44 3.01 -11.75
N GLU A 552 3.88 3.44 -12.94
CA GLU A 552 5.20 3.07 -13.48
C GLU A 552 6.34 3.48 -12.53
N ALA A 553 6.25 4.65 -11.91
CA ALA A 553 7.24 5.13 -10.94
C ALA A 553 7.23 4.32 -9.64
N ARG A 554 6.05 3.91 -9.13
CA ARG A 554 5.94 2.99 -7.99
C ARG A 554 6.58 1.64 -8.29
N LEU A 555 6.24 1.05 -9.44
CA LEU A 555 6.86 -0.20 -9.88
C LEU A 555 8.37 -0.05 -10.04
N ALA A 556 8.86 1.12 -10.51
CA ALA A 556 10.29 1.38 -10.66
C ALA A 556 11.04 1.42 -9.33
N ARG A 557 10.49 2.07 -8.28
CA ARG A 557 11.12 2.05 -6.95
C ARG A 557 11.07 0.68 -6.29
N MET A 558 9.99 -0.08 -6.47
CA MET A 558 9.92 -1.47 -6.01
C MET A 558 10.97 -2.34 -6.71
N ARG A 559 11.11 -2.22 -8.04
CA ARG A 559 12.16 -2.92 -8.80
C ARG A 559 13.57 -2.55 -8.32
N TYR A 560 13.84 -1.28 -8.00
CA TYR A 560 15.14 -0.88 -7.44
C TYR A 560 15.47 -1.65 -6.14
N ILE A 561 14.50 -1.78 -5.22
CA ILE A 561 14.71 -2.51 -3.97
C ILE A 561 14.89 -4.02 -4.24
N ARG A 562 14.12 -4.58 -5.17
CA ARG A 562 14.22 -5.99 -5.54
C ARG A 562 15.53 -6.33 -6.26
N ASP A 563 15.87 -5.56 -7.29
CA ASP A 563 16.91 -5.89 -8.26
C ASP A 563 18.27 -5.34 -7.84
N ASP A 564 18.37 -4.04 -7.55
CA ASP A 564 19.63 -3.40 -7.17
C ASP A 564 20.04 -3.70 -5.72
N LYS A 565 19.06 -3.93 -4.84
CA LYS A 565 19.31 -4.29 -3.42
C LYS A 565 19.09 -5.77 -3.12
N HIS A 566 18.74 -6.57 -4.13
CA HIS A 566 18.60 -8.02 -4.03
C HIS A 566 17.63 -8.48 -2.92
N MET A 567 16.58 -7.71 -2.65
CA MET A 567 15.59 -8.01 -1.60
C MET A 567 14.45 -8.88 -2.12
N VAL A 568 13.91 -9.74 -1.26
CA VAL A 568 12.58 -10.34 -1.46
C VAL A 568 11.54 -9.31 -1.03
N ILE A 569 10.81 -8.74 -1.99
CA ILE A 569 9.89 -7.65 -1.71
C ILE A 569 8.43 -8.11 -1.66
N GLY A 570 7.66 -7.45 -0.80
CA GLY A 570 6.21 -7.53 -0.77
C GLY A 570 5.59 -6.17 -0.52
N SER A 571 4.26 -6.09 -0.67
CA SER A 571 3.51 -4.84 -0.52
C SER A 571 2.17 -5.07 0.14
N GLU A 572 1.61 -4.01 0.72
CA GLU A 572 0.20 -3.95 1.09
C GLU A 572 -0.67 -4.09 -0.16
N GLY A 573 -1.81 -4.78 -0.01
CA GLY A 573 -2.62 -5.20 -1.13
C GLY A 573 -1.85 -6.24 -1.94
N GLY A 574 -1.77 -6.02 -3.25
CA GLY A 574 -1.20 -6.99 -4.18
C GLY A 574 -1.91 -6.97 -5.53
N ASN A 575 -2.51 -5.83 -5.91
CA ASN A 575 -3.22 -5.72 -7.18
C ASN A 575 -2.29 -6.12 -8.34
N ASP A 576 -2.88 -6.72 -9.36
CA ASP A 576 -2.17 -7.56 -10.32
C ASP A 576 -1.10 -6.84 -11.14
N PHE A 577 -1.21 -5.52 -11.28
CA PHE A 577 -0.20 -4.67 -11.90
C PHE A 577 1.17 -4.80 -11.22
N ALA A 578 1.21 -5.17 -9.93
CA ALA A 578 2.42 -5.36 -9.15
C ALA A 578 2.93 -6.81 -9.19
N SER A 579 2.14 -7.76 -9.72
CA SER A 579 2.40 -9.21 -9.61
C SER A 579 3.76 -9.64 -10.13
N ARG A 580 4.31 -9.01 -11.18
CA ARG A 580 5.67 -9.31 -11.68
C ARG A 580 6.78 -8.80 -10.77
N THR A 581 6.48 -7.78 -9.98
CA THR A 581 7.45 -7.04 -9.18
C THR A 581 7.57 -7.63 -7.79
N ILE A 582 6.45 -7.94 -7.13
CA ILE A 582 6.42 -8.47 -5.77
C ILE A 582 6.48 -9.99 -5.72
N ALA A 583 6.99 -10.55 -4.62
CA ALA A 583 6.96 -11.98 -4.33
C ALA A 583 5.84 -12.36 -3.34
N PHE A 584 5.42 -11.44 -2.48
CA PHE A 584 4.34 -11.63 -1.53
C PHE A 584 3.49 -10.36 -1.35
N ALA A 585 2.30 -10.53 -0.79
CA ALA A 585 1.25 -9.51 -0.69
C ALA A 585 0.48 -9.67 0.62
N HIS A 586 0.26 -8.59 1.37
CA HIS A 586 -0.56 -8.58 2.58
C HIS A 586 -1.89 -7.87 2.34
N GLY A 587 -3.01 -8.59 2.44
CA GLY A 587 -4.36 -8.02 2.38
C GLY A 587 -5.22 -8.46 1.19
N ILE A 588 -4.71 -9.29 0.29
CA ILE A 588 -5.54 -9.88 -0.77
C ILE A 588 -6.51 -10.91 -0.20
N GLU A 589 -6.06 -11.76 0.74
CA GLU A 589 -6.91 -12.81 1.34
C GLU A 589 -8.09 -12.22 2.12
N THR A 590 -7.79 -11.35 3.07
CA THR A 590 -8.78 -10.50 3.74
C THR A 590 -8.29 -9.07 3.69
N PRO A 591 -9.00 -8.17 2.97
CA PRO A 591 -8.67 -6.75 2.96
C PRO A 591 -9.11 -6.11 4.28
N VAL A 592 -8.77 -4.83 4.43
CA VAL A 592 -9.26 -4.02 5.54
C VAL A 592 -10.79 -3.91 5.51
N ILE A 593 -11.43 -4.34 6.58
CA ILE A 593 -12.88 -4.35 6.79
C ILE A 593 -13.33 -2.96 7.24
N ALA A 594 -14.16 -2.32 6.41
CA ALA A 594 -14.92 -1.11 6.75
C ALA A 594 -14.10 -0.02 7.48
N TRP A 595 -13.05 0.48 6.82
CA TRP A 595 -12.18 1.52 7.38
C TRP A 595 -12.88 2.82 7.80
N SER A 596 -14.06 3.08 7.24
CA SER A 596 -14.86 4.27 7.55
C SER A 596 -15.86 4.07 8.70
N ASP A 597 -15.98 2.86 9.26
CA ASP A 597 -16.95 2.58 10.33
C ASP A 597 -16.51 3.24 11.66
N PRO A 598 -17.27 4.22 12.18
CA PRO A 598 -16.92 4.91 13.42
C PRO A 598 -16.93 4.00 14.64
N ASP A 599 -17.80 2.97 14.69
CA ASP A 599 -17.84 2.04 15.81
C ASP A 599 -16.60 1.18 15.90
N MET A 600 -15.96 0.90 14.76
CA MET A 600 -14.73 0.11 14.71
C MET A 600 -13.49 0.98 14.89
N ARG A 601 -13.51 2.24 14.42
CA ARG A 601 -12.29 3.05 14.28
C ARG A 601 -12.16 4.21 15.27
N THR A 602 -13.25 4.78 15.78
CA THR A 602 -13.19 5.99 16.64
C THR A 602 -13.92 5.85 17.97
N ASN A 603 -15.01 5.08 18.05
CA ASN A 603 -15.79 4.90 19.26
C ASN A 603 -15.15 3.87 20.22
N LYS A 604 -14.29 4.34 21.13
CA LYS A 604 -13.58 3.46 22.10
C LYS A 604 -14.50 2.65 23.03
N ALA A 605 -15.77 3.03 23.19
CA ALA A 605 -16.74 2.32 24.01
C ALA A 605 -17.50 1.22 23.23
N SER A 606 -17.34 1.17 21.91
CA SER A 606 -17.95 0.16 21.07
C SER A 606 -17.32 -1.22 21.32
N PRO A 607 -18.12 -2.31 21.35
CA PRO A 607 -17.57 -3.66 21.38
C PRO A 607 -16.77 -4.00 20.12
N TYR A 608 -16.99 -3.27 19.02
CA TYR A 608 -16.31 -3.44 17.74
C TYR A 608 -15.01 -2.64 17.60
N TYR A 609 -14.65 -1.82 18.60
CA TYR A 609 -13.48 -0.95 18.49
C TYR A 609 -12.19 -1.75 18.42
N VAL A 610 -11.48 -1.68 17.29
CA VAL A 610 -10.33 -2.53 17.01
C VAL A 610 -9.09 -2.17 17.83
N GLY A 611 -8.97 -0.92 18.32
CA GLY A 611 -7.80 -0.47 19.08
C GLY A 611 -6.96 0.62 18.38
N GLY A 612 -5.92 1.08 19.08
CA GLY A 612 -5.00 2.12 18.63
C GLY A 612 -3.76 1.58 17.89
N TYR A 613 -3.08 2.45 17.13
CA TYR A 613 -1.84 2.14 16.40
C TYR A 613 -0.58 2.16 17.24
N TRP A 614 -0.70 2.49 18.52
CA TRP A 614 0.44 2.71 19.39
C TRP A 614 0.29 1.88 20.66
N SER A 615 1.40 1.32 21.12
CA SER A 615 1.49 0.60 22.38
C SER A 615 2.41 1.33 23.36
N ALA A 616 1.91 1.56 24.57
CA ALA A 616 2.68 2.22 25.62
C ALA A 616 3.90 1.42 26.09
N ASN A 617 3.87 0.09 25.93
CA ASN A 617 4.93 -0.79 26.42
C ASN A 617 5.95 -1.12 25.33
N GLY A 618 5.81 -0.57 24.12
CA GLY A 618 6.67 -0.85 22.96
C GLY A 618 6.46 -2.24 22.33
N GLY A 619 5.50 -3.03 22.82
CA GLY A 619 5.06 -4.28 22.22
C GLY A 619 3.93 -4.08 21.22
N THR A 620 3.22 -5.16 20.90
CA THR A 620 2.12 -5.16 19.92
C THR A 620 1.01 -4.16 20.30
N PRO A 621 0.65 -3.21 19.41
CA PRO A 621 -0.51 -2.34 19.62
C PRO A 621 -1.84 -3.09 19.73
N ASP A 622 -2.78 -2.57 20.53
CA ASP A 622 -4.12 -3.16 20.72
C ASP A 622 -4.81 -3.52 19.42
N ARG A 623 -4.60 -2.72 18.35
CA ARG A 623 -5.15 -2.97 17.02
C ARG A 623 -4.84 -4.37 16.46
N TYR A 624 -3.72 -4.96 16.86
CA TYR A 624 -3.22 -6.22 16.33
C TYR A 624 -3.33 -7.38 17.33
N ASP A 625 -3.61 -7.10 18.60
CA ASP A 625 -3.70 -8.09 19.68
C ASP A 625 -5.14 -8.30 20.18
N LYS A 626 -6.01 -7.30 19.99
CA LYS A 626 -7.38 -7.32 20.51
C LYS A 626 -8.31 -8.12 19.59
N ALA A 627 -8.85 -9.22 20.11
CA ALA A 627 -9.99 -9.89 19.49
C ALA A 627 -11.27 -9.03 19.61
N VAL A 628 -11.93 -8.78 18.48
CA VAL A 628 -13.21 -8.06 18.42
C VAL A 628 -14.22 -8.85 17.58
N PRO A 629 -15.52 -8.82 17.91
CA PRO A 629 -16.53 -9.42 17.05
C PRO A 629 -16.61 -8.67 15.70
N ILE A 630 -16.93 -9.40 14.63
CA ILE A 630 -17.28 -8.79 13.34
C ILE A 630 -18.77 -8.43 13.32
N LYS A 631 -19.13 -7.31 12.69
CA LYS A 631 -20.55 -6.98 12.45
C LYS A 631 -21.12 -7.95 11.42
N GLU A 632 -22.35 -8.43 11.60
CA GLU A 632 -23.01 -9.40 10.71
C GLU A 632 -22.98 -8.98 9.22
N ALA A 633 -23.22 -7.70 8.94
CA ALA A 633 -23.15 -7.17 7.58
C ALA A 633 -21.74 -7.25 6.96
N TYR A 634 -20.68 -7.26 7.76
CA TYR A 634 -19.30 -7.42 7.29
C TYR A 634 -18.89 -8.88 7.20
N GLU A 635 -19.42 -9.74 8.07
CA GLU A 635 -19.23 -11.19 7.95
C GLU A 635 -19.71 -11.68 6.56
N HIS A 636 -20.93 -11.30 6.18
CA HIS A 636 -21.55 -11.63 4.88
C HIS A 636 -20.73 -11.18 3.67
N ILE A 637 -20.01 -10.06 3.78
CA ILE A 637 -19.28 -9.44 2.67
C ILE A 637 -17.82 -9.93 2.61
N TYR A 638 -17.15 -9.98 3.75
CA TYR A 638 -15.70 -10.17 3.81
C TYR A 638 -15.31 -11.63 4.08
N THR A 639 -16.01 -12.35 4.96
CA THR A 639 -15.55 -13.65 5.49
C THR A 639 -16.45 -14.83 5.15
N ASP A 640 -17.69 -14.62 4.71
CA ASP A 640 -18.60 -15.71 4.34
C ASP A 640 -18.07 -16.51 3.13
N PRO A 641 -17.77 -17.82 3.30
CA PRO A 641 -17.22 -18.64 2.23
C PRO A 641 -18.20 -18.91 1.07
N PHE A 642 -19.51 -18.69 1.25
CA PHE A 642 -20.48 -18.80 0.16
C PHE A 642 -20.22 -17.77 -0.94
N TYR A 643 -19.81 -16.56 -0.57
CA TYR A 643 -19.54 -15.46 -1.50
C TYR A 643 -18.06 -15.34 -1.87
N ALA A 644 -17.15 -16.03 -1.17
CA ALA A 644 -15.71 -15.95 -1.43
C ALA A 644 -15.27 -16.90 -2.57
N LEU A 645 -14.53 -16.36 -3.54
CA LEU A 645 -13.91 -17.13 -4.62
C LEU A 645 -12.40 -16.90 -4.62
N PRO A 646 -11.57 -17.94 -4.81
CA PRO A 646 -10.12 -17.79 -4.88
C PRO A 646 -9.66 -17.33 -6.28
N LEU A 647 -10.29 -16.30 -6.86
CA LEU A 647 -10.01 -15.87 -8.23
C LEU A 647 -8.55 -15.42 -8.39
N TYR A 648 -8.03 -14.64 -7.43
CA TYR A 648 -6.66 -14.16 -7.47
C TYR A 648 -5.68 -15.33 -7.45
N LYS A 649 -5.88 -16.31 -6.55
CA LYS A 649 -5.09 -17.54 -6.54
C LYS A 649 -5.22 -18.37 -7.82
N LEU A 650 -6.41 -18.50 -8.41
CA LEU A 650 -6.57 -19.21 -9.68
C LEU A 650 -5.69 -18.60 -10.80
N VAL A 651 -5.44 -17.29 -10.77
CA VAL A 651 -4.58 -16.60 -11.73
C VAL A 651 -3.11 -16.58 -11.30
N TYR A 652 -2.84 -16.27 -10.03
CA TYR A 652 -1.52 -15.82 -9.54
C TYR A 652 -0.95 -16.64 -8.37
N ASN A 653 -1.54 -17.78 -7.98
CA ASN A 653 -1.02 -18.59 -6.86
C ASN A 653 0.44 -19.05 -7.05
N ASP A 654 0.88 -19.22 -8.30
CA ASP A 654 2.26 -19.52 -8.66
C ASP A 654 3.10 -18.28 -9.01
N SER A 655 2.59 -17.08 -8.75
CA SER A 655 3.24 -15.77 -8.99
C SER A 655 3.45 -14.98 -7.72
N VAL A 656 2.45 -14.86 -6.84
CA VAL A 656 2.53 -14.05 -5.61
C VAL A 656 1.96 -14.85 -4.44
N ILE A 657 2.66 -14.86 -3.31
CA ILE A 657 2.16 -15.44 -2.06
C ILE A 657 1.29 -14.38 -1.37
N THR A 658 0.00 -14.65 -1.23
CA THR A 658 -0.95 -13.74 -0.57
C THR A 658 -1.19 -14.16 0.87
N THR A 659 -1.38 -13.17 1.75
CA THR A 659 -1.81 -13.36 3.14
C THR A 659 -2.93 -12.38 3.49
N HIS A 660 -3.55 -12.56 4.66
CA HIS A 660 -4.43 -11.57 5.28
C HIS A 660 -3.71 -10.23 5.51
N HIS A 661 -4.49 -9.15 5.65
CA HIS A 661 -3.98 -7.83 5.95
C HIS A 661 -3.35 -7.78 7.36
N GLY A 662 -2.31 -6.96 7.55
CA GLY A 662 -1.59 -6.83 8.82
C GLY A 662 -2.41 -6.33 10.01
N ASN A 663 -3.67 -5.89 9.81
CA ASN A 663 -4.58 -5.47 10.88
C ASN A 663 -5.29 -6.64 11.59
N GLY A 664 -4.94 -7.90 11.29
CA GLY A 664 -5.43 -9.05 12.05
C GLY A 664 -6.95 -9.27 11.97
N GLU A 665 -7.56 -8.89 10.85
CA GLU A 665 -8.99 -9.11 10.62
C GLU A 665 -9.14 -10.49 9.97
N ALA A 666 -9.05 -11.54 10.78
CA ALA A 666 -9.30 -12.94 10.43
C ALA A 666 -10.49 -13.49 11.22
#